data_AF-A0A7Y5IQ89-F1
#
_entry.id   AF-A0A7Y5IQ89-F1
#
_cell.length_a   1.000
_cell.length_b   1.000
_cell.length_c   1.000
_cell.angle_alpha   90.00
_cell.angle_beta   90.00
_cell.angle_gamma   90.00
#
_symmetry.space_group_name_H-M   'P 1'
#
loop_
_entity.id
_entity.type
_entity.pdbx_description
1 polymer ?
#
loop_
_entity_poly.entity_id
_entity_poly.type
_entity_poly.pdbx_seq_one_letter_code
_entity_poly.pdbx_strand_id
1 'polypeptide(L)'
;MMPTSPKSLTRHVLGVLALALAVTLSGCGLWKKMQANKKNQEVEAQLADVQAQQANRFLPDLFTSANKALSDSQAAVEGKNFDEALGLGDSALSTIEQIRSRLPQAKAVIQQKKTDLIALQERMNATLAQIKAIAPEETALVERGAGIDQRVAQIQEAQVQVVEGDQGYDKMLQEAKAFLDEATASLAVLEKDNSQKLISRIEDAWKRAVTLDVLKYVPESQIVPEAIESAKALVEAASYRAVLTQFPPLERDIGAFEQRAREARARARIEQANRLIKLAEAEPGASLEKIDAAKKDADGAATQLQQGNFDAAYETADAALSTARGETRGLEDDIRRQIEQLEIRLEESLKYDTPRIASEEYGEAVAARDRAKSLLEDILYEDAEATLETGAGAIEEAIGQARSVQLSLRIREDQDNLLEMEGKGAYQYVTAEYQAIQGLIEDASGQVGIGSFADAEKTLDEAEQKILGLEARLREVAQNRLAGAESAHGEAVSAGARERAAEMLAEADGSLEKARGGAATSDWKAAIQSSEEARTRAEAAAQEAYRLRTEELKPDAERELLRARQSGAPSYAAALYNQALDALDQSGKAFLNKDFRAALHKMEEAHEVAIQARMNQIENAKKATDSAIGALAQDYDSEAIASALVDLAEARDKMEAGDYAASRTLADSALEKANASEVRTWRARATQSIAELKAQVAKADAGRGATYAAAEFGETSNSLSQAEQLFAQESFQSAYEQAEAGRAQAERTFAKLADEAQLVRGEYDNLVNQLKSYVQDDFGNAFLAEATARIGAVDDAILRADLPRVFALYEEGKDAVGKQIVATKIHNLNTKREELVAKIGEVERGGLIQFVETTGGGLREQVAAVQYDPVLDRLKPELDYYQQGVRALAQVESELGRMQEVALNSIDLRVQKVRTDIDNAREIGARDLAQSVFNSAVDNYEKARDMVFLVRNKLEGSEAIDFIGIGNQLRAAEAQANQLNQTAIERRNALDYMRDIVLWTYDMTRFLDQWHPVEEVGYEMILTSAPTSRIDTYKVFQAGIAVADLRREAERLYDRVRLVVPPAAQGNLHQMALSSFSTFVKAADNFQRYGMYDRYPQRVRERHLAQAFTQLERLHVLNDALITQILRDVKAYNLEDFERDISDELSAFTAYLRRDKSAG
;
A
#
# COMPACT_ATOMS: atom_id res chain seq x y z
N MET A 1 -69.08 -18.18 -9.40
CA MET A 1 -69.80 -17.18 -10.22
C MET A 1 -68.89 -16.76 -11.35
N MET A 2 -69.29 -17.09 -12.58
CA MET A 2 -68.71 -16.61 -13.84
C MET A 2 -69.17 -15.18 -14.13
N PRO A 3 -68.49 -14.45 -15.03
CA PRO A 3 -69.18 -13.94 -16.24
C PRO A 3 -68.28 -14.05 -17.50
N THR A 4 -68.67 -14.81 -18.52
CA THR A 4 -69.49 -14.44 -19.71
C THR A 4 -68.84 -13.46 -20.69
N SER A 5 -68.33 -14.01 -21.79
CA SER A 5 -68.12 -13.35 -23.09
C SER A 5 -69.43 -13.43 -23.92
N PRO A 6 -69.77 -12.41 -24.72
CA PRO A 6 -70.83 -12.49 -25.73
C PRO A 6 -70.29 -12.83 -27.14
N LYS A 7 -71.22 -13.41 -27.91
CA LYS A 7 -71.16 -13.97 -29.27
C LYS A 7 -71.16 -12.91 -30.38
N SER A 8 -70.54 -13.23 -31.53
CA SER A 8 -71.20 -13.32 -32.85
C SER A 8 -70.26 -14.08 -33.84
N LEU A 9 -70.63 -15.24 -34.40
CA LEU A 9 -71.51 -15.51 -35.55
C LEU A 9 -70.99 -14.98 -36.90
N THR A 10 -70.29 -15.83 -37.67
CA THR A 10 -70.75 -16.30 -39.01
C THR A 10 -69.82 -17.35 -39.61
N ARG A 11 -70.41 -18.22 -40.45
CA ARG A 11 -69.81 -19.26 -41.33
C ARG A 11 -69.80 -20.70 -40.83
N HIS A 12 -71.00 -21.25 -40.66
CA HIS A 12 -71.28 -22.60 -41.17
C HIS A 12 -71.51 -22.51 -42.68
N VAL A 13 -70.77 -23.30 -43.47
CA VAL A 13 -71.21 -23.97 -44.72
C VAL A 13 -70.13 -24.92 -45.27
N LEU A 14 -68.84 -24.84 -44.90
CA LEU A 14 -67.79 -25.68 -45.53
C LEU A 14 -67.31 -26.92 -44.74
N GLY A 15 -67.95 -27.28 -43.62
CA GLY A 15 -67.47 -28.38 -42.76
C GLY A 15 -67.93 -29.80 -43.13
N VAL A 16 -68.94 -29.95 -44.00
CA VAL A 16 -69.59 -31.25 -44.22
C VAL A 16 -69.16 -31.94 -45.52
N LEU A 17 -68.48 -31.23 -46.44
CA LEU A 17 -67.96 -31.84 -47.68
C LEU A 17 -66.49 -32.33 -47.59
N ALA A 18 -65.71 -31.90 -46.61
CA ALA A 18 -64.31 -32.33 -46.46
C ALA A 18 -64.15 -33.67 -45.73
N LEU A 19 -65.17 -34.11 -44.98
CA LEU A 19 -65.12 -35.38 -44.23
C LEU A 19 -65.46 -36.61 -45.09
N ALA A 20 -66.05 -36.42 -46.28
CA ALA A 20 -66.44 -37.50 -47.18
C ALA A 20 -65.36 -37.89 -48.21
N LEU A 21 -64.31 -37.07 -48.41
CA LEU A 21 -63.18 -37.38 -49.29
C LEU A 21 -61.96 -37.97 -48.56
N ALA A 22 -61.97 -37.97 -47.22
CA ALA A 22 -60.89 -38.51 -46.40
C ALA A 22 -60.95 -40.05 -46.22
N VAL A 23 -62.01 -40.72 -46.69
CA VAL A 23 -62.25 -42.16 -46.44
C VAL A 23 -61.96 -43.05 -47.67
N THR A 24 -61.60 -42.49 -48.84
CA THR A 24 -61.34 -43.30 -50.06
C THR A 24 -59.96 -43.12 -50.71
N LEU A 25 -59.01 -42.45 -50.04
CA LEU A 25 -57.58 -42.42 -50.44
C LEU A 25 -56.71 -43.09 -49.37
N SER A 26 -57.11 -44.30 -48.95
CA SER A 26 -56.36 -45.24 -48.10
C SER A 26 -55.16 -45.87 -48.82
N GLY A 27 -54.39 -45.06 -49.55
CA GLY A 27 -53.00 -45.35 -49.83
C GLY A 27 -52.16 -44.63 -48.79
N CYS A 28 -51.87 -45.28 -47.65
CA CYS A 28 -51.14 -44.71 -46.50
C CYS A 28 -49.85 -43.95 -46.86
N GLY A 29 -49.27 -44.15 -48.05
CA GLY A 29 -48.06 -43.47 -48.50
C GLY A 29 -48.19 -41.99 -48.81
N LEU A 30 -49.30 -41.50 -49.39
CA LEU A 30 -49.39 -40.08 -49.81
C LEU A 30 -49.49 -39.11 -48.63
N TRP A 31 -50.28 -39.48 -47.62
CA TRP A 31 -50.41 -38.70 -46.39
C TRP A 31 -49.11 -38.73 -45.57
N LYS A 32 -48.48 -39.90 -45.42
CA LYS A 32 -47.18 -40.02 -44.75
C LYS A 32 -46.07 -39.26 -45.48
N LYS A 33 -46.07 -39.24 -46.82
CA LYS A 33 -45.15 -38.42 -47.62
C LYS A 33 -45.32 -36.93 -47.33
N MET A 34 -46.56 -36.44 -47.30
CA MET A 34 -46.85 -35.04 -46.99
C MET A 34 -46.39 -34.69 -45.56
N GLN A 35 -46.59 -35.58 -44.59
CA GLN A 35 -46.11 -35.38 -43.23
C GLN A 35 -44.59 -35.39 -43.13
N ALA A 36 -43.91 -36.33 -43.79
CA ALA A 36 -42.45 -36.40 -43.80
C ALA A 36 -41.81 -35.15 -44.46
N ASN A 37 -42.38 -34.66 -45.57
CA ASN A 37 -41.92 -33.41 -46.21
C ASN A 37 -42.10 -32.20 -45.30
N LYS A 38 -43.26 -32.08 -44.64
CA LYS A 38 -43.51 -31.00 -43.69
C LYS A 38 -42.52 -31.06 -42.52
N LYS A 39 -42.21 -32.26 -42.05
CA LYS A 39 -41.23 -32.51 -40.99
C LYS A 39 -39.81 -32.10 -41.41
N ASN A 40 -39.39 -32.43 -42.63
CA ASN A 40 -38.09 -32.01 -43.17
C ASN A 40 -37.98 -30.49 -43.30
N GLN A 41 -39.04 -29.82 -43.76
CA GLN A 41 -39.08 -28.35 -43.80
C GLN A 41 -38.97 -27.73 -42.40
N GLU A 42 -39.61 -28.33 -41.39
CA GLU A 42 -39.50 -27.90 -40.00
C GLU A 42 -38.07 -28.09 -39.46
N VAL A 43 -37.46 -29.24 -39.73
CA VAL A 43 -36.05 -29.50 -39.39
C VAL A 43 -35.12 -28.51 -40.08
N GLU A 44 -35.28 -28.24 -41.37
CA GLU A 44 -34.47 -27.26 -42.13
C GLU A 44 -34.56 -25.86 -41.52
N ALA A 45 -35.77 -25.39 -41.23
CA ALA A 45 -35.98 -24.07 -40.63
C ALA A 45 -35.32 -23.97 -39.24
N GLN A 46 -35.44 -25.00 -38.41
CA GLN A 46 -34.82 -25.00 -37.08
C GLN A 46 -33.30 -25.20 -37.13
N LEU A 47 -32.79 -25.98 -38.09
CA LEU A 47 -31.36 -26.17 -38.32
C LEU A 47 -30.72 -24.85 -38.77
N ALA A 48 -31.39 -24.09 -39.64
CA ALA A 48 -30.97 -22.76 -40.07
C ALA A 48 -30.96 -21.75 -38.91
N ASP A 49 -31.96 -21.78 -38.03
CA ASP A 49 -31.99 -20.94 -36.81
C ASP A 49 -30.80 -21.23 -35.89
N VAL A 50 -30.53 -22.50 -35.57
CA VAL A 50 -29.35 -22.83 -34.73
C VAL A 50 -28.03 -22.56 -35.46
N GLN A 51 -27.98 -22.66 -36.79
CA GLN A 51 -26.82 -22.27 -37.60
C GLN A 51 -26.57 -20.75 -37.55
N ALA A 52 -27.62 -19.93 -37.62
CA ALA A 52 -27.52 -18.48 -37.46
C ALA A 52 -26.97 -18.11 -36.07
N GLN A 53 -27.28 -18.92 -35.06
CA GLN A 53 -26.70 -18.82 -33.72
C GLN A 53 -25.29 -19.43 -33.62
N GLN A 54 -24.65 -19.78 -34.75
CA GLN A 54 -23.31 -20.36 -34.86
C GLN A 54 -23.17 -21.74 -34.20
N ALA A 55 -24.24 -22.55 -34.13
CA ALA A 55 -24.17 -23.89 -33.59
C ALA A 55 -23.17 -24.80 -34.34
N ASN A 56 -23.05 -24.62 -35.66
CA ASN A 56 -22.04 -25.31 -36.47
C ASN A 56 -20.60 -25.05 -36.02
N ARG A 57 -20.34 -23.90 -35.37
CA ARG A 57 -19.03 -23.53 -34.81
C ARG A 57 -18.86 -24.05 -33.38
N PHE A 58 -19.88 -23.91 -32.54
CA PHE A 58 -19.77 -24.16 -31.11
C PHE A 58 -20.11 -25.61 -30.70
N LEU A 59 -20.90 -26.32 -31.51
CA LEU A 59 -21.33 -27.71 -31.29
C LEU A 59 -21.31 -28.50 -32.62
N PRO A 60 -20.15 -28.58 -33.31
CA PRO A 60 -20.06 -29.12 -34.68
C PRO A 60 -20.57 -30.56 -34.77
N ASP A 61 -20.27 -31.42 -33.79
CA ASP A 61 -20.68 -32.83 -33.83
C ASP A 61 -22.21 -33.01 -33.79
N LEU A 62 -22.90 -32.22 -32.96
CA LEU A 62 -24.36 -32.25 -32.88
C LEU A 62 -24.97 -31.62 -34.13
N PHE A 63 -24.39 -30.53 -34.63
CA PHE A 63 -24.86 -29.87 -35.85
C PHE A 63 -24.73 -30.79 -37.07
N THR A 64 -23.59 -31.45 -37.24
CA THR A 64 -23.37 -32.45 -38.30
C THR A 64 -24.28 -33.66 -38.14
N SER A 65 -24.55 -34.11 -36.91
CA SER A 65 -25.49 -35.21 -36.65
C SER A 65 -26.93 -34.85 -37.02
N ALA A 66 -27.38 -33.63 -36.69
CA ALA A 66 -28.69 -33.12 -37.07
C ALA A 66 -28.83 -32.97 -38.59
N ASN A 67 -27.78 -32.44 -39.25
CA ASN A 67 -27.77 -32.26 -40.70
C ASN A 67 -27.73 -33.62 -41.44
N LYS A 68 -27.00 -34.59 -40.91
CA LYS A 68 -26.99 -35.96 -41.43
C LYS A 68 -28.36 -36.62 -41.28
N ALA A 69 -29.00 -36.52 -40.11
CA ALA A 69 -30.34 -37.07 -39.89
C ALA A 69 -31.40 -36.42 -40.82
N LEU A 70 -31.26 -35.12 -41.12
CA LEU A 70 -32.09 -34.45 -42.13
C LEU A 70 -31.85 -35.01 -43.53
N SER A 71 -30.59 -35.15 -43.95
CA SER A 71 -30.24 -35.71 -45.26
C SER A 71 -30.73 -37.15 -45.42
N ASP A 72 -30.55 -37.99 -44.39
CA ASP A 72 -31.03 -39.37 -44.38
C ASP A 72 -32.57 -39.41 -44.41
N SER A 73 -33.25 -38.47 -43.73
CA SER A 73 -34.71 -38.33 -43.79
C SER A 73 -35.21 -37.97 -45.19
N GLN A 74 -34.55 -37.01 -45.87
CA GLN A 74 -34.88 -36.63 -47.24
C GLN A 74 -34.69 -37.83 -48.20
N ALA A 75 -33.59 -38.57 -48.06
CA ALA A 75 -33.34 -39.78 -48.85
C ALA A 75 -34.41 -40.87 -48.59
N ALA A 76 -34.87 -41.05 -47.35
CA ALA A 76 -35.94 -41.98 -47.01
C ALA A 76 -37.30 -41.57 -47.62
N VAL A 77 -37.59 -40.26 -47.73
CA VAL A 77 -38.77 -39.77 -48.47
C VAL A 77 -38.68 -40.13 -49.95
N GLU A 78 -37.52 -39.94 -50.58
CA GLU A 78 -37.30 -40.28 -51.99
C GLU A 78 -37.41 -41.79 -52.23
N GLY A 79 -36.89 -42.60 -51.30
CA GLY A 79 -37.03 -44.06 -51.27
C GLY A 79 -38.44 -44.57 -50.94
N LYS A 80 -39.41 -43.66 -50.71
CA LYS A 80 -40.79 -43.96 -50.30
C LYS A 80 -40.91 -44.69 -48.96
N ASN A 81 -39.88 -44.65 -48.12
CA ASN A 81 -39.90 -45.20 -46.76
C ASN A 81 -40.29 -44.10 -45.74
N PHE A 82 -41.55 -43.70 -45.79
CA PHE A 82 -42.02 -42.51 -45.07
C PHE A 82 -42.03 -42.63 -43.55
N ASP A 83 -42.13 -43.85 -43.01
CA ASP A 83 -42.04 -44.09 -41.56
C ASP A 83 -40.60 -43.91 -41.06
N GLU A 84 -39.61 -44.34 -41.84
CA GLU A 84 -38.19 -44.09 -41.56
C GLU A 84 -37.86 -42.60 -41.67
N ALA A 85 -38.35 -41.91 -42.70
CA ALA A 85 -38.19 -40.47 -42.85
C ALA A 85 -38.75 -39.69 -41.65
N LEU A 86 -39.94 -40.04 -41.16
CA LEU A 86 -40.51 -39.38 -39.98
C LEU A 86 -39.65 -39.62 -38.72
N GLY A 87 -39.14 -40.84 -38.52
CA GLY A 87 -38.24 -41.16 -37.40
C GLY A 87 -36.90 -40.41 -37.46
N LEU A 88 -36.32 -40.28 -38.66
CA LEU A 88 -35.09 -39.52 -38.87
C LEU A 88 -35.30 -38.01 -38.71
N GLY A 89 -36.45 -37.49 -39.15
CA GLY A 89 -36.87 -36.11 -38.90
C GLY A 89 -37.05 -35.81 -37.40
N ASP A 90 -37.65 -36.72 -36.63
CA ASP A 90 -37.74 -36.61 -35.17
C ASP A 90 -36.36 -36.67 -34.50
N SER A 91 -35.47 -37.54 -34.98
CA SER A 91 -34.08 -37.61 -34.50
C SER A 91 -33.33 -36.30 -34.78
N ALA A 92 -33.53 -35.69 -35.96
CA ALA A 92 -32.93 -34.40 -36.30
C ALA A 92 -33.44 -33.27 -35.39
N LEU A 93 -34.76 -33.17 -35.16
CA LEU A 93 -35.34 -32.21 -34.22
C LEU A 93 -34.83 -32.40 -32.79
N SER A 94 -34.77 -33.65 -32.31
CA SER A 94 -34.21 -33.95 -30.99
C SER A 94 -32.75 -33.49 -30.87
N THR A 95 -31.95 -33.70 -31.91
CA THR A 95 -30.55 -33.24 -31.94
C THR A 95 -30.47 -31.70 -31.97
N ILE A 96 -31.38 -31.03 -32.69
CA ILE A 96 -31.47 -29.55 -32.71
C ILE A 96 -31.88 -29.00 -31.32
N GLU A 97 -32.78 -29.66 -30.60
CA GLU A 97 -33.15 -29.28 -29.23
C GLU A 97 -31.96 -29.42 -28.27
N GLN A 98 -31.15 -30.48 -28.42
CA GLN A 98 -29.90 -30.64 -27.69
C GLN A 98 -28.89 -29.53 -28.03
N ILE A 99 -28.81 -29.12 -29.29
CA ILE A 99 -28.01 -27.96 -29.69
C ILE A 99 -28.50 -26.70 -28.97
N ARG A 100 -29.79 -26.38 -29.03
CA ARG A 100 -30.35 -25.16 -28.40
C ARG A 100 -30.09 -25.10 -26.90
N SER A 101 -30.26 -26.21 -26.19
CA SER A 101 -30.02 -26.29 -24.75
C SER A 101 -28.54 -26.17 -24.36
N ARG A 102 -27.61 -26.66 -25.19
CA ARG A 102 -26.18 -26.67 -24.88
C ARG A 102 -25.42 -25.46 -25.45
N LEU A 103 -25.96 -24.81 -26.47
CA LEU A 103 -25.31 -23.71 -27.18
C LEU A 103 -24.98 -22.51 -26.27
N PRO A 104 -25.84 -22.06 -25.34
CA PRO A 104 -25.52 -20.97 -24.42
C PRO A 104 -24.35 -21.34 -23.48
N GLN A 105 -24.31 -22.57 -22.98
CA GLN A 105 -23.23 -23.06 -22.12
C GLN A 105 -21.91 -23.18 -22.90
N ALA A 106 -21.96 -23.70 -24.13
CA ALA A 106 -20.78 -23.78 -24.99
C ALA A 106 -20.21 -22.40 -25.32
N LYS A 107 -21.07 -21.41 -25.63
CA LYS A 107 -20.66 -20.02 -25.85
C LYS A 107 -20.05 -19.39 -24.59
N ALA A 108 -20.68 -19.58 -23.43
CA ALA A 108 -20.16 -19.05 -22.16
C ALA A 108 -18.79 -19.65 -21.79
N VAL A 109 -18.62 -20.96 -21.96
CA VAL A 109 -17.34 -21.64 -21.70
C VAL A 109 -16.26 -21.16 -22.67
N ILE A 110 -16.57 -20.98 -23.95
CA ILE A 110 -15.60 -20.53 -24.94
C ILE A 110 -15.24 -19.05 -24.72
N GLN A 111 -16.20 -18.21 -24.35
CA GLN A 111 -15.93 -16.82 -24.03
C GLN A 111 -15.06 -16.68 -22.78
N GLN A 112 -15.34 -17.45 -21.73
CA GLN A 112 -14.50 -17.52 -20.53
C GLN A 112 -13.06 -17.96 -20.89
N LYS A 113 -12.91 -19.02 -21.70
CA LYS A 113 -11.59 -19.48 -22.15
C LYS A 113 -10.85 -18.45 -23.01
N LYS A 114 -11.56 -17.63 -23.79
CA LYS A 114 -10.97 -16.54 -24.58
C LYS A 114 -10.46 -15.42 -23.67
N THR A 115 -11.21 -15.07 -22.63
CA THR A 115 -10.77 -14.12 -21.61
C THR A 115 -9.55 -14.64 -20.85
N ASP A 116 -9.54 -15.93 -20.48
CA ASP A 116 -8.40 -16.57 -19.81
C ASP A 116 -7.15 -16.59 -20.70
N LEU A 117 -7.30 -16.79 -22.02
CA LEU A 117 -6.21 -16.75 -23.00
C LEU A 117 -5.61 -15.33 -23.12
N ILE A 118 -6.44 -14.29 -23.19
CA ILE A 118 -5.97 -12.90 -23.28
C ILE A 118 -5.15 -12.54 -22.03
N ALA A 119 -5.67 -12.88 -20.84
CA ALA A 119 -4.96 -12.64 -19.58
C ALA A 119 -3.63 -13.42 -19.48
N LEU A 120 -3.56 -14.62 -20.07
CA LEU A 120 -2.34 -15.41 -20.16
C LEU A 120 -1.32 -14.75 -21.10
N GLN A 121 -1.76 -14.27 -22.27
CA GLN A 121 -0.90 -13.61 -23.26
C GLN A 121 -0.32 -12.30 -22.73
N GLU A 122 -1.11 -11.50 -22.02
CA GLU A 122 -0.63 -10.28 -21.35
C GLU A 122 0.44 -10.58 -20.29
N ARG A 123 0.25 -11.62 -19.48
CA ARG A 123 1.25 -12.06 -18.50
C ARG A 123 2.54 -12.56 -19.16
N MET A 124 2.43 -13.30 -20.26
CA MET A 124 3.60 -13.76 -21.02
C MET A 124 4.39 -12.58 -21.61
N ASN A 125 3.70 -11.62 -22.23
CA ASN A 125 4.34 -10.43 -22.81
C ASN A 125 5.05 -9.57 -21.76
N ALA A 126 4.43 -9.39 -20.58
CA ALA A 126 5.06 -8.69 -19.47
C ALA A 126 6.32 -9.41 -18.96
N THR A 127 6.28 -10.75 -18.92
CA THR A 127 7.42 -11.58 -18.48
C THR A 127 8.56 -11.55 -19.51
N LEU A 128 8.25 -11.59 -20.81
CA LEU A 128 9.23 -11.45 -21.89
C LEU A 128 9.88 -10.06 -21.92
N ALA A 129 9.13 -9.00 -21.62
CA ALA A 129 9.67 -7.65 -21.50
C ALA A 129 10.66 -7.55 -20.33
N GLN A 130 10.38 -8.22 -19.20
CA GLN A 130 11.32 -8.30 -18.07
C GLN A 130 12.60 -9.06 -18.43
N ILE A 131 12.51 -10.16 -19.19
CA ILE A 131 13.68 -10.93 -19.67
C ILE A 131 14.53 -10.07 -20.62
N LYS A 132 13.91 -9.34 -21.55
CA LYS A 132 14.62 -8.45 -22.49
C LYS A 132 15.32 -7.27 -21.81
N ALA A 133 14.84 -6.84 -20.64
CA ALA A 133 15.46 -5.76 -19.87
C ALA A 133 16.75 -6.18 -19.12
N ILE A 134 16.97 -7.48 -18.91
CA ILE A 134 18.13 -8.03 -18.17
C ILE A 134 19.33 -8.32 -19.11
N ALA A 135 19.08 -8.59 -20.40
CA ALA A 135 20.10 -8.98 -21.38
C ALA A 135 21.29 -8.01 -21.62
N PRO A 136 21.20 -6.67 -21.43
CA PRO A 136 22.34 -5.79 -21.69
C PRO A 136 23.49 -5.83 -20.66
N GLU A 137 23.33 -6.47 -19.50
CA GLU A 137 24.36 -6.48 -18.43
C GLU A 137 25.35 -7.67 -18.52
N GLU A 138 25.04 -8.75 -19.24
CA GLU A 138 25.91 -9.94 -19.35
C GLU A 138 27.04 -9.79 -20.38
N THR A 139 26.86 -9.00 -21.45
CA THR A 139 27.91 -8.77 -22.47
C THR A 139 29.13 -8.05 -21.88
N ALA A 140 28.93 -7.24 -20.84
CA ALA A 140 29.99 -6.48 -20.17
C ALA A 140 30.87 -7.33 -19.22
N LEU A 141 30.44 -8.54 -18.86
CA LEU A 141 31.18 -9.44 -17.95
C LEU A 141 32.09 -10.44 -18.69
N VAL A 142 31.71 -10.87 -19.90
CA VAL A 142 32.51 -11.79 -20.73
C VAL A 142 33.80 -11.11 -21.21
N GLU A 143 33.75 -9.81 -21.52
CA GLU A 143 34.94 -9.05 -21.91
C GLU A 143 35.96 -8.86 -20.77
N ARG A 144 35.55 -9.00 -19.49
CA ARG A 144 36.47 -8.93 -18.33
C ARG A 144 37.21 -10.24 -18.04
N GLY A 145 36.65 -11.40 -18.41
CA GLY A 145 37.23 -12.71 -18.11
C GLY A 145 38.47 -13.06 -18.96
N ALA A 146 38.50 -12.65 -20.23
CA ALA A 146 39.64 -12.90 -21.13
C ALA A 146 40.95 -12.21 -20.68
N GLY A 147 40.87 -11.21 -19.79
CA GLY A 147 42.04 -10.53 -19.23
C GLY A 147 42.81 -11.32 -18.16
N ILE A 148 42.25 -12.44 -17.63
CA ILE A 148 42.87 -13.23 -16.54
C ILE A 148 43.92 -14.21 -17.08
N ASP A 149 43.60 -14.99 -18.11
CA ASP A 149 44.52 -16.02 -18.67
C ASP A 149 45.79 -15.40 -19.26
N GLN A 150 45.66 -14.22 -19.87
CA GLN A 150 46.79 -13.48 -20.40
C GLN A 150 47.75 -13.01 -19.29
N ARG A 151 47.25 -12.73 -18.08
CA ARG A 151 48.07 -12.31 -16.93
C ARG A 151 48.72 -13.48 -16.19
N VAL A 152 48.08 -14.66 -16.12
CA VAL A 152 48.66 -15.85 -15.47
C VAL A 152 49.78 -16.47 -16.30
N ALA A 153 49.65 -16.51 -17.63
CA ALA A 153 50.72 -16.96 -18.54
C ALA A 153 51.97 -16.06 -18.44
N GLN A 154 51.76 -14.74 -18.33
CA GLN A 154 52.83 -13.77 -18.12
C GLN A 154 53.61 -13.99 -16.80
N ILE A 155 52.97 -14.57 -15.77
CA ILE A 155 53.60 -14.85 -14.46
C ILE A 155 54.34 -16.20 -14.47
N GLN A 156 53.88 -17.19 -15.24
CA GLN A 156 54.57 -18.48 -15.39
C GLN A 156 55.80 -18.39 -16.30
N GLU A 157 55.78 -17.56 -17.34
CA GLU A 157 56.98 -17.26 -18.14
C GLU A 157 58.06 -16.54 -17.32
N ALA A 158 57.66 -15.70 -16.35
CA ALA A 158 58.59 -15.02 -15.47
C ALA A 158 59.37 -15.97 -14.53
N GLN A 159 58.88 -17.19 -14.26
CA GLN A 159 59.53 -18.17 -13.38
C GLN A 159 60.79 -18.82 -13.97
N VAL A 160 61.03 -18.74 -15.29
CA VAL A 160 62.29 -19.21 -15.91
C VAL A 160 63.35 -18.10 -15.93
N GLN A 161 62.93 -16.83 -15.78
CA GLN A 161 63.82 -15.67 -15.78
C GLN A 161 64.28 -15.21 -14.38
N VAL A 162 63.94 -15.95 -13.30
CA VAL A 162 64.42 -15.70 -11.92
C VAL A 162 65.87 -16.19 -11.71
N VAL A 163 66.74 -15.89 -12.66
CA VAL A 163 68.18 -15.67 -12.41
C VAL A 163 68.47 -14.17 -12.25
N GLU A 164 67.50 -13.30 -12.57
CA GLU A 164 67.64 -11.85 -12.59
C GLU A 164 66.52 -11.13 -11.83
N GLY A 165 66.69 -10.97 -10.52
CA GLY A 165 66.03 -9.91 -9.76
C GLY A 165 65.00 -10.38 -8.75
N ASP A 166 65.41 -10.38 -7.49
CA ASP A 166 64.65 -10.78 -6.30
C ASP A 166 63.29 -10.06 -6.12
N GLN A 167 63.04 -8.91 -6.78
CA GLN A 167 61.81 -8.11 -6.62
C GLN A 167 60.68 -8.47 -7.60
N GLY A 168 60.98 -9.12 -8.73
CA GLY A 168 59.97 -9.49 -9.73
C GLY A 168 59.05 -10.61 -9.22
N TYR A 169 59.62 -11.52 -8.44
CA TYR A 169 58.93 -12.70 -7.93
C TYR A 169 57.83 -12.35 -6.92
N ASP A 170 58.12 -11.52 -5.91
CA ASP A 170 57.17 -11.21 -4.83
C ASP A 170 56.01 -10.30 -5.28
N LYS A 171 56.29 -9.37 -6.19
CA LYS A 171 55.26 -8.47 -6.76
C LYS A 171 54.28 -9.22 -7.64
N MET A 172 54.78 -10.11 -8.51
CA MET A 172 53.92 -10.96 -9.34
C MET A 172 53.04 -11.88 -8.49
N LEU A 173 53.57 -12.39 -7.38
CA LEU A 173 52.80 -13.25 -6.48
C LEU A 173 51.68 -12.50 -5.73
N GLN A 174 51.87 -11.21 -5.41
CA GLN A 174 50.85 -10.36 -4.78
C GLN A 174 49.76 -9.89 -5.76
N GLU A 175 50.16 -9.47 -6.97
CA GLU A 175 49.22 -9.02 -8.01
C GLU A 175 48.31 -10.15 -8.48
N ALA A 176 48.83 -11.38 -8.57
CA ALA A 176 48.04 -12.57 -8.89
C ALA A 176 46.94 -12.84 -7.85
N LYS A 177 47.21 -12.64 -6.56
CA LYS A 177 46.25 -12.90 -5.47
C LYS A 177 45.12 -11.88 -5.43
N ALA A 178 45.44 -10.59 -5.51
CA ALA A 178 44.44 -9.52 -5.44
C ALA A 178 43.43 -9.57 -6.60
N PHE A 179 43.88 -9.94 -7.79
CA PHE A 179 43.03 -10.03 -8.97
C PHE A 179 42.07 -11.24 -8.92
N LEU A 180 42.51 -12.34 -8.30
CA LEU A 180 41.67 -13.53 -8.09
C LEU A 180 40.50 -13.23 -7.15
N ASP A 181 40.73 -12.44 -6.10
CA ASP A 181 39.71 -12.08 -5.11
C ASP A 181 38.61 -11.16 -5.70
N GLU A 182 38.99 -10.20 -6.55
CA GLU A 182 38.06 -9.25 -7.20
C GLU A 182 37.14 -9.95 -8.23
N ALA A 183 37.69 -10.89 -9.00
CA ALA A 183 36.93 -11.70 -9.96
C ALA A 183 35.90 -12.60 -9.24
N THR A 184 36.27 -13.15 -8.08
CA THR A 184 35.40 -14.05 -7.30
C THR A 184 34.21 -13.31 -6.68
N ALA A 185 34.42 -12.07 -6.19
CA ALA A 185 33.36 -11.25 -5.62
C ALA A 185 32.31 -10.79 -6.64
N SER A 186 32.74 -10.51 -7.88
CA SER A 186 31.86 -10.03 -8.96
C SER A 186 30.93 -11.13 -9.50
N LEU A 187 31.35 -12.39 -9.46
CA LEU A 187 30.57 -13.55 -9.91
C LEU A 187 29.49 -13.99 -8.91
N ALA A 188 29.62 -13.65 -7.63
CA ALA A 188 28.66 -14.03 -6.59
C ALA A 188 27.37 -13.19 -6.59
N VAL A 189 27.35 -12.02 -7.25
CA VAL A 189 26.21 -11.09 -7.23
C VAL A 189 25.16 -11.39 -8.32
N LEU A 190 25.51 -12.14 -9.36
CA LEU A 190 24.57 -12.64 -10.38
C LEU A 190 23.97 -13.99 -9.95
N GLU A 191 23.01 -13.94 -9.03
CA GLU A 191 22.33 -15.14 -8.52
C GLU A 191 21.27 -15.69 -9.50
N LYS A 192 21.46 -16.98 -9.81
CA LYS A 192 20.67 -17.96 -10.58
C LYS A 192 19.15 -18.04 -10.27
N ASP A 193 18.67 -17.31 -9.27
CA ASP A 193 17.37 -17.55 -8.65
C ASP A 193 16.20 -16.84 -9.37
N ASN A 194 16.45 -15.76 -10.13
CA ASN A 194 15.39 -15.03 -10.82
C ASN A 194 15.00 -15.65 -12.18
N SER A 195 15.97 -16.09 -12.99
CA SER A 195 15.75 -16.58 -14.36
C SER A 195 15.03 -17.93 -14.38
N GLN A 196 15.39 -18.85 -13.48
CA GLN A 196 14.73 -20.16 -13.35
C GLN A 196 13.31 -20.05 -12.79
N LYS A 197 13.08 -19.12 -11.84
CA LYS A 197 11.72 -18.82 -11.34
C LYS A 197 10.83 -18.26 -12.45
N LEU A 198 11.35 -17.40 -13.33
CA LEU A 198 10.61 -16.86 -14.48
C LEU A 198 10.27 -17.95 -15.51
N ILE A 199 11.22 -18.83 -15.86
CA ILE A 199 10.95 -19.97 -16.76
C ILE A 199 9.90 -20.91 -16.17
N SER A 200 10.04 -21.30 -14.90
CA SER A 200 9.07 -22.20 -14.26
C SER A 200 7.64 -21.62 -14.23
N ARG A 201 7.51 -20.30 -14.06
CA ARG A 201 6.21 -19.60 -14.11
C ARG A 201 5.60 -19.61 -15.52
N ILE A 202 6.42 -19.45 -16.57
CA ILE A 202 5.95 -19.53 -17.97
C ILE A 202 5.54 -20.97 -18.29
N GLU A 203 6.32 -21.97 -17.90
CA GLU A 203 6.02 -23.38 -18.14
C GLU A 203 4.78 -23.86 -17.38
N ASP A 204 4.59 -23.43 -16.14
CA ASP A 204 3.38 -23.74 -15.35
C ASP A 204 2.13 -23.07 -15.93
N ALA A 205 2.26 -21.83 -16.41
CA ALA A 205 1.17 -21.11 -17.06
C ALA A 205 0.78 -21.77 -18.39
N TRP A 206 1.77 -22.23 -19.17
CA TRP A 206 1.55 -23.01 -20.39
C TRP A 206 0.95 -24.38 -20.12
N LYS A 207 1.47 -25.13 -19.14
CA LYS A 207 0.88 -26.42 -18.74
C LYS A 207 -0.59 -26.27 -18.40
N ARG A 208 -0.97 -25.24 -17.62
CA ARG A 208 -2.39 -24.95 -17.31
C ARG A 208 -3.22 -24.61 -18.55
N ALA A 209 -2.67 -23.87 -19.52
CA ALA A 209 -3.36 -23.56 -20.77
C ALA A 209 -3.62 -24.82 -21.62
N VAL A 210 -2.67 -25.76 -21.63
CA VAL A 210 -2.80 -27.07 -22.27
C VAL A 210 -3.83 -27.94 -21.54
N THR A 211 -3.86 -27.95 -20.20
CA THR A 211 -4.87 -28.69 -19.43
C THR A 211 -6.30 -28.15 -19.62
N LEU A 212 -6.44 -26.88 -20.03
CA LEU A 212 -7.72 -26.23 -20.27
C LEU A 212 -8.27 -26.43 -21.69
N ASP A 213 -7.70 -27.32 -22.52
CA ASP A 213 -8.15 -27.59 -23.91
C ASP A 213 -8.27 -26.33 -24.79
N VAL A 214 -7.57 -25.24 -24.47
CA VAL A 214 -7.73 -23.94 -25.15
C VAL A 214 -7.31 -24.02 -26.62
N LEU A 215 -6.32 -24.87 -26.92
CA LEU A 215 -5.85 -25.20 -28.27
C LEU A 215 -6.95 -25.78 -29.19
N LYS A 216 -7.99 -26.41 -28.61
CA LYS A 216 -9.09 -27.01 -29.38
C LYS A 216 -10.08 -25.96 -29.91
N TYR A 217 -10.14 -24.77 -29.31
CA TYR A 217 -11.18 -23.77 -29.59
C TYR A 217 -10.66 -22.45 -30.20
N VAL A 218 -9.33 -22.20 -30.18
CA VAL A 218 -8.70 -21.01 -30.76
C VAL A 218 -7.44 -21.41 -31.54
N PRO A 219 -7.52 -21.61 -32.87
CA PRO A 219 -6.39 -22.07 -33.70
C PRO A 219 -5.19 -21.11 -33.73
N GLU A 220 -5.43 -19.81 -33.46
CA GLU A 220 -4.39 -18.76 -33.41
C GLU A 220 -3.42 -18.91 -32.23
N SER A 221 -3.65 -19.87 -31.32
CA SER A 221 -2.79 -20.16 -30.17
C SER A 221 -1.50 -20.95 -30.49
N GLN A 222 -1.27 -21.31 -31.76
CA GLN A 222 -0.03 -21.97 -32.22
C GLN A 222 1.23 -21.10 -32.12
N ILE A 223 1.10 -19.79 -31.89
CA ILE A 223 2.21 -18.84 -31.75
C ILE A 223 2.86 -18.94 -30.35
N VAL A 224 2.14 -19.47 -29.36
CA VAL A 224 2.58 -19.52 -27.95
C VAL A 224 3.75 -20.50 -27.71
N PRO A 225 3.76 -21.72 -28.28
CA PRO A 225 4.93 -22.62 -28.23
C PRO A 225 6.19 -22.00 -28.82
N GLU A 226 6.10 -21.31 -29.96
CA GLU A 226 7.23 -20.63 -30.61
C GLU A 226 7.80 -19.49 -29.76
N ALA A 227 6.92 -18.75 -29.07
CA ALA A 227 7.32 -17.70 -28.13
C ALA A 227 8.01 -18.27 -26.87
N ILE A 228 7.59 -19.45 -26.40
CA ILE A 228 8.24 -20.15 -25.27
C ILE A 228 9.59 -20.72 -25.68
N GLU A 229 9.70 -21.33 -26.87
CA GLU A 229 10.98 -21.80 -27.42
C GLU A 229 11.95 -20.64 -27.68
N SER A 230 11.48 -19.52 -28.21
CA SER A 230 12.30 -18.29 -28.33
C SER A 230 12.77 -17.77 -26.98
N ALA A 231 11.93 -17.84 -25.93
CA ALA A 231 12.31 -17.45 -24.57
C ALA A 231 13.33 -18.41 -23.94
N LYS A 232 13.17 -19.72 -24.18
CA LYS A 232 14.14 -20.76 -23.76
C LYS A 232 15.48 -20.58 -24.45
N ALA A 233 15.48 -20.36 -25.76
CA ALA A 233 16.69 -20.10 -26.53
C ALA A 233 17.43 -18.84 -26.03
N LEU A 234 16.69 -17.78 -25.66
CA LEU A 234 17.26 -16.56 -25.08
C LEU A 234 17.89 -16.78 -23.69
N VAL A 235 17.31 -17.64 -22.85
CA VAL A 235 17.87 -17.95 -21.51
C VAL A 235 18.96 -19.03 -21.57
N GLU A 236 18.89 -19.99 -22.50
CA GLU A 236 19.96 -20.95 -22.75
C GLU A 236 21.21 -20.26 -23.33
N ALA A 237 21.02 -19.27 -24.21
CA ALA A 237 22.11 -18.41 -24.68
C ALA A 237 22.76 -17.59 -23.55
N ALA A 238 22.02 -17.31 -22.46
CA ALA A 238 22.49 -16.59 -21.28
C ALA A 238 23.11 -17.48 -20.17
N SER A 239 23.23 -18.80 -20.37
CA SER A 239 23.62 -19.70 -19.27
C SER A 239 25.12 -19.96 -19.14
N TYR A 240 25.77 -19.28 -18.18
CA TYR A 240 26.59 -19.78 -17.05
C TYR A 240 27.65 -20.92 -17.23
N ARG A 241 27.94 -21.41 -18.44
CA ARG A 241 28.76 -22.62 -18.64
C ARG A 241 30.25 -22.36 -18.92
N ALA A 242 30.62 -21.13 -19.29
CA ALA A 242 32.01 -20.79 -19.59
C ALA A 242 32.86 -20.54 -18.32
N VAL A 243 32.25 -20.10 -17.21
CA VAL A 243 33.01 -19.53 -16.08
C VAL A 243 33.28 -20.50 -14.93
N LEU A 244 32.44 -21.51 -14.70
CA LEU A 244 32.59 -22.42 -13.54
C LEU A 244 33.61 -23.57 -13.74
N THR A 245 34.09 -23.82 -14.95
CA THR A 245 34.99 -24.97 -15.24
C THR A 245 36.47 -24.73 -14.97
N GLN A 246 36.92 -23.51 -14.67
CA GLN A 246 38.36 -23.18 -14.60
C GLN A 246 38.91 -22.80 -13.21
N PHE A 247 38.09 -22.63 -12.18
CA PHE A 247 38.56 -22.03 -10.91
C PHE A 247 39.35 -22.96 -9.94
N PRO A 248 38.98 -24.24 -9.70
CA PRO A 248 39.61 -25.05 -8.64
C PRO A 248 41.07 -25.57 -8.82
N PRO A 249 41.65 -25.75 -10.03
CA PRO A 249 43.03 -26.25 -10.18
C PRO A 249 44.12 -25.23 -9.81
N LEU A 250 43.80 -23.93 -9.88
CA LEU A 250 44.79 -22.85 -9.79
C LEU A 250 45.41 -22.70 -8.39
N GLU A 251 44.66 -23.02 -7.34
CA GLU A 251 45.05 -22.73 -5.95
C GLU A 251 46.07 -23.73 -5.37
N ARG A 252 46.14 -24.95 -5.91
CA ARG A 252 46.93 -26.06 -5.34
C ARG A 252 48.37 -26.13 -5.89
N ASP A 253 48.57 -25.71 -7.13
CA ASP A 253 49.87 -25.81 -7.81
C ASP A 253 50.86 -24.72 -7.36
N ILE A 254 50.37 -23.64 -6.76
CA ILE A 254 51.18 -22.50 -6.30
C ILE A 254 52.00 -22.85 -5.06
N GLY A 255 51.48 -23.65 -4.12
CA GLY A 255 52.15 -23.91 -2.83
C GLY A 255 53.33 -24.89 -2.85
N ALA A 256 53.31 -25.90 -3.73
CA ALA A 256 54.39 -26.90 -3.81
C ALA A 256 55.61 -26.40 -4.62
N PHE A 257 55.38 -25.44 -5.51
CA PHE A 257 56.42 -24.79 -6.30
C PHE A 257 57.39 -23.97 -5.42
N GLU A 258 56.88 -23.39 -4.33
CA GLU A 258 57.58 -22.40 -3.51
C GLU A 258 58.85 -22.94 -2.80
N GLN A 259 58.85 -24.17 -2.28
CA GLN A 259 60.00 -24.66 -1.50
C GLN A 259 61.16 -25.21 -2.33
N ARG A 260 60.89 -25.94 -3.42
CA ARG A 260 61.96 -26.50 -4.28
C ARG A 260 62.74 -25.41 -5.00
N ALA A 261 62.06 -24.32 -5.32
CA ALA A 261 62.70 -23.14 -5.89
C ALA A 261 63.76 -22.56 -4.95
N ARG A 262 63.53 -22.52 -3.63
CA ARG A 262 64.43 -21.87 -2.66
C ARG A 262 65.79 -22.57 -2.50
N GLU A 263 65.85 -23.91 -2.40
CA GLU A 263 67.12 -24.64 -2.25
C GLU A 263 68.01 -24.56 -3.50
N ALA A 264 67.41 -24.82 -4.67
CA ALA A 264 68.13 -24.80 -5.95
C ALA A 264 68.75 -23.42 -6.22
N ARG A 265 67.98 -22.36 -5.90
CA ARG A 265 68.40 -20.96 -6.02
C ARG A 265 69.65 -20.68 -5.18
N ALA A 266 69.72 -21.15 -3.93
CA ALA A 266 70.85 -20.90 -3.05
C ALA A 266 72.18 -21.54 -3.54
N ARG A 267 72.15 -22.80 -4.00
CA ARG A 267 73.34 -23.51 -4.51
C ARG A 267 73.95 -22.85 -5.74
N ALA A 268 73.09 -22.58 -6.72
CA ALA A 268 73.53 -21.99 -7.98
C ALA A 268 74.22 -20.64 -7.75
N ARG A 269 73.68 -19.84 -6.82
CA ARG A 269 74.21 -18.50 -6.54
C ARG A 269 75.61 -18.50 -5.96
N ILE A 270 75.97 -19.50 -5.14
CA ILE A 270 77.30 -19.61 -4.54
C ILE A 270 78.36 -19.95 -5.59
N GLU A 271 78.05 -20.90 -6.48
CA GLU A 271 78.97 -21.29 -7.56
C GLU A 271 79.21 -20.15 -8.54
N GLN A 272 78.15 -19.43 -8.88
CA GLN A 272 78.20 -18.31 -9.80
C GLN A 272 79.02 -17.15 -9.21
N ALA A 273 78.92 -16.89 -7.90
CA ALA A 273 79.70 -15.84 -7.22
C ALA A 273 81.20 -16.08 -7.43
N ASN A 274 81.66 -17.30 -7.19
CA ASN A 274 83.07 -17.66 -7.24
C ASN A 274 83.70 -17.59 -8.64
N ARG A 275 82.95 -17.92 -9.69
CA ARG A 275 83.46 -17.78 -11.07
C ARG A 275 83.63 -16.31 -11.45
N LEU A 276 82.67 -15.50 -11.04
CA LEU A 276 82.56 -14.11 -11.44
C LEU A 276 83.53 -13.21 -10.67
N ILE A 277 83.85 -13.57 -9.43
CA ILE A 277 84.98 -13.00 -8.67
C ILE A 277 86.29 -13.13 -9.46
N LYS A 278 86.55 -14.29 -10.10
CA LYS A 278 87.78 -14.49 -10.88
C LYS A 278 87.82 -13.65 -12.16
N LEU A 279 86.67 -13.41 -12.80
CA LEU A 279 86.62 -12.51 -13.95
C LEU A 279 86.79 -11.04 -13.52
N ALA A 280 86.20 -10.64 -12.40
CA ALA A 280 86.35 -9.29 -11.86
C ALA A 280 87.83 -8.94 -11.62
N GLU A 281 88.64 -9.92 -11.19
CA GLU A 281 90.09 -9.74 -11.01
C GLU A 281 90.85 -9.41 -12.29
N ALA A 282 90.29 -9.76 -13.47
CA ALA A 282 90.93 -9.55 -14.76
C ALA A 282 90.55 -8.21 -15.43
N GLU A 283 89.52 -7.51 -14.94
CA GLU A 283 89.02 -6.26 -15.52
C GLU A 283 89.86 -5.03 -15.12
N PRO A 284 90.42 -4.24 -16.07
CA PRO A 284 91.35 -3.14 -15.77
C PRO A 284 90.78 -2.00 -14.91
N GLY A 285 89.47 -1.97 -14.67
CA GLY A 285 88.78 -0.95 -13.88
C GLY A 285 88.20 -1.43 -12.54
N ALA A 286 88.42 -2.70 -12.18
CA ALA A 286 87.76 -3.32 -11.03
C ALA A 286 88.39 -2.98 -9.67
N SER A 287 87.57 -2.86 -8.62
CA SER A 287 88.01 -2.54 -7.25
C SER A 287 88.49 -3.78 -6.48
N LEU A 288 89.81 -3.89 -6.26
CA LEU A 288 90.42 -5.00 -5.52
C LEU A 288 89.83 -5.20 -4.10
N GLU A 289 89.53 -4.13 -3.39
CA GLU A 289 88.95 -4.20 -2.04
C GLU A 289 87.57 -4.89 -2.02
N LYS A 290 86.76 -4.65 -3.06
CA LYS A 290 85.44 -5.27 -3.19
C LYS A 290 85.53 -6.73 -3.60
N ILE A 291 86.48 -7.08 -4.45
CA ILE A 291 86.71 -8.48 -4.87
C ILE A 291 87.07 -9.34 -3.64
N ASP A 292 87.91 -8.84 -2.74
CA ASP A 292 88.27 -9.56 -1.51
C ASP A 292 87.08 -9.71 -0.55
N ALA A 293 86.21 -8.71 -0.46
CA ALA A 293 84.95 -8.81 0.29
C ALA A 293 84.01 -9.86 -0.31
N ALA A 294 83.88 -9.88 -1.64
CA ALA A 294 83.05 -10.85 -2.37
C ALA A 294 83.47 -12.30 -2.06
N LYS A 295 84.78 -12.58 -2.02
CA LYS A 295 85.30 -13.92 -1.68
C LYS A 295 84.88 -14.36 -0.29
N LYS A 296 85.03 -13.46 0.69
CA LYS A 296 84.70 -13.76 2.08
C LYS A 296 83.22 -14.11 2.26
N ASP A 297 82.33 -13.43 1.54
CA ASP A 297 80.89 -13.68 1.61
C ASP A 297 80.50 -14.99 0.90
N ALA A 298 81.14 -15.35 -0.21
CA ALA A 298 80.86 -16.60 -0.93
C ALA A 298 81.14 -17.83 -0.04
N ASP A 299 82.21 -17.79 0.75
CA ASP A 299 82.57 -18.85 1.70
C ASP A 299 81.54 -18.95 2.86
N GLY A 300 81.02 -17.81 3.31
CA GLY A 300 79.95 -17.77 4.32
C GLY A 300 78.65 -18.42 3.82
N ALA A 301 78.30 -18.16 2.57
CA ALA A 301 77.10 -18.68 1.93
C ALA A 301 77.08 -20.20 1.77
N ALA A 302 78.21 -20.79 1.37
CA ALA A 302 78.39 -22.23 1.31
C ALA A 302 78.12 -22.92 2.65
N THR A 303 78.50 -22.28 3.75
CA THR A 303 78.31 -22.80 5.10
C THR A 303 76.83 -22.84 5.50
N GLN A 304 76.06 -21.81 5.13
CA GLN A 304 74.62 -21.72 5.43
C GLN A 304 73.78 -22.73 4.64
N LEU A 305 74.14 -22.95 3.38
CA LEU A 305 73.44 -23.90 2.50
C LEU A 305 73.44 -25.31 3.09
N GLN A 306 74.57 -25.75 3.65
CA GLN A 306 74.72 -27.07 4.23
C GLN A 306 73.84 -27.30 5.47
N GLN A 307 73.34 -26.23 6.10
CA GLN A 307 72.51 -26.29 7.30
C GLN A 307 70.99 -26.33 7.00
N GLY A 308 70.58 -26.27 5.71
CA GLY A 308 69.16 -26.28 5.30
C GLY A 308 68.46 -24.91 5.35
N ASN A 309 69.21 -23.83 5.64
CA ASN A 309 68.71 -22.46 5.63
C ASN A 309 68.89 -21.84 4.24
N PHE A 310 68.05 -22.23 3.29
CA PHE A 310 68.23 -21.90 1.87
C PHE A 310 68.17 -20.40 1.59
N ASP A 311 67.24 -19.67 2.20
CA ASP A 311 67.09 -18.24 1.96
C ASP A 311 68.33 -17.46 2.47
N ALA A 312 68.83 -17.80 3.65
CA ALA A 312 70.00 -17.13 4.22
C ALA A 312 71.33 -17.53 3.52
N ALA A 313 71.41 -18.75 2.99
CA ALA A 313 72.51 -19.17 2.12
C ALA A 313 72.50 -18.43 0.78
N TYR A 314 71.33 -18.26 0.19
CA TYR A 314 71.17 -17.48 -1.02
C TYR A 314 71.55 -16.01 -0.80
N GLU A 315 71.04 -15.36 0.25
CA GLU A 315 71.35 -13.95 0.54
C GLU A 315 72.86 -13.71 0.73
N THR A 316 73.54 -14.61 1.43
CA THR A 316 74.99 -14.48 1.62
C THR A 316 75.75 -14.71 0.31
N ALA A 317 75.26 -15.62 -0.54
CA ALA A 317 75.85 -15.89 -1.86
C ALA A 317 75.62 -14.74 -2.82
N ASP A 318 74.44 -14.12 -2.76
CA ASP A 318 74.07 -13.00 -3.59
C ASP A 318 74.84 -11.74 -3.19
N ALA A 319 75.14 -11.55 -1.89
CA ALA A 319 76.06 -10.49 -1.46
C ALA A 319 77.45 -10.64 -2.10
N ALA A 320 77.99 -11.86 -2.10
CA ALA A 320 79.25 -12.18 -2.76
C ALA A 320 79.19 -11.96 -4.28
N LEU A 321 78.14 -12.49 -4.91
CA LEU A 321 77.94 -12.43 -6.35
C LEU A 321 77.70 -11.00 -6.83
N SER A 322 76.88 -10.22 -6.12
CA SER A 322 76.62 -8.80 -6.41
C SER A 322 77.90 -7.98 -6.33
N THR A 323 78.73 -8.27 -5.34
CA THR A 323 80.01 -7.57 -5.18
C THR A 323 80.96 -7.89 -6.34
N ALA A 324 80.97 -9.14 -6.82
CA ALA A 324 81.75 -9.56 -7.99
C ALA A 324 81.19 -9.08 -9.34
N ARG A 325 79.86 -9.16 -9.51
CA ARG A 325 79.13 -8.73 -10.73
C ARG A 325 79.17 -7.24 -10.94
N GLY A 326 79.26 -6.46 -9.86
CA GLY A 326 79.50 -5.03 -9.96
C GLY A 326 80.73 -4.69 -10.81
N GLU A 327 81.68 -5.62 -10.92
CA GLU A 327 82.95 -5.39 -11.58
C GLU A 327 83.05 -6.05 -12.97
N THR A 328 82.13 -6.92 -13.41
CA THR A 328 82.17 -7.59 -14.76
C THR A 328 80.88 -7.48 -15.59
N ARG A 329 79.84 -6.79 -15.09
CA ARG A 329 78.50 -6.76 -15.72
C ARG A 329 78.44 -6.25 -17.16
N GLY A 330 79.36 -5.37 -17.57
CA GLY A 330 79.33 -4.79 -18.91
C GLY A 330 79.45 -5.81 -20.05
N LEU A 331 80.26 -6.86 -19.88
CA LEU A 331 80.55 -7.83 -20.93
C LEU A 331 79.50 -8.95 -21.08
N GLU A 332 78.85 -9.36 -19.98
CA GLU A 332 77.86 -10.46 -20.01
C GLU A 332 76.59 -10.05 -20.78
N ASP A 333 76.13 -8.81 -20.58
CA ASP A 333 74.87 -8.31 -21.14
C ASP A 333 74.91 -8.17 -22.67
N ASP A 334 76.07 -7.83 -23.25
CA ASP A 334 76.16 -7.57 -24.68
C ASP A 334 76.15 -8.88 -25.51
N ILE A 335 76.79 -9.95 -25.04
CA ILE A 335 76.85 -11.23 -25.76
C ILE A 335 75.53 -12.00 -25.69
N ARG A 336 74.82 -11.96 -24.56
CA ARG A 336 73.48 -12.57 -24.43
C ARG A 336 72.51 -12.02 -25.47
N ARG A 337 72.49 -10.68 -25.63
CA ARG A 337 71.65 -10.03 -26.64
C ARG A 337 71.95 -10.52 -28.05
N GLN A 338 73.23 -10.72 -28.39
CA GLN A 338 73.62 -11.15 -29.73
C GLN A 338 73.22 -12.60 -30.04
N ILE A 339 73.30 -13.51 -29.06
CA ILE A 339 72.85 -14.92 -29.21
C ILE A 339 71.35 -14.97 -29.50
N GLU A 340 70.55 -14.33 -28.65
CA GLU A 340 69.10 -14.35 -28.73
C GLU A 340 68.60 -13.80 -30.07
N GLN A 341 69.21 -12.71 -30.54
CA GLN A 341 68.91 -12.16 -31.86
C GLN A 341 69.15 -13.17 -32.98
N LEU A 342 70.24 -13.96 -32.93
CA LEU A 342 70.53 -14.96 -33.95
C LEU A 342 69.56 -16.15 -33.92
N GLU A 343 69.11 -16.60 -32.74
CA GLU A 343 68.14 -17.71 -32.65
C GLU A 343 66.78 -17.36 -33.23
N ILE A 344 66.30 -16.15 -32.91
CA ILE A 344 65.03 -15.63 -33.43
C ILE A 344 65.06 -15.62 -34.95
N ARG A 345 66.17 -15.18 -35.55
CA ARG A 345 66.31 -15.14 -37.01
C ARG A 345 66.38 -16.54 -37.63
N LEU A 346 67.07 -17.48 -37.00
CA LEU A 346 67.10 -18.87 -37.43
C LEU A 346 65.71 -19.52 -37.42
N GLU A 347 64.93 -19.29 -36.36
CA GLU A 347 63.56 -19.80 -36.27
C GLU A 347 62.62 -19.08 -37.27
N GLU A 348 62.78 -17.78 -37.47
CA GLU A 348 62.04 -17.01 -38.48
C GLU A 348 62.25 -17.60 -39.89
N SER A 349 63.48 -17.98 -40.22
CA SER A 349 63.82 -18.52 -41.54
C SER A 349 63.12 -19.86 -41.86
N LEU A 350 62.83 -20.68 -40.85
CA LEU A 350 62.16 -21.97 -41.07
C LEU A 350 60.78 -21.82 -41.71
N LYS A 351 60.12 -20.68 -41.49
CA LYS A 351 58.83 -20.35 -42.13
C LYS A 351 58.91 -20.32 -43.65
N TYR A 352 60.09 -20.01 -44.19
CA TYR A 352 60.31 -19.86 -45.63
C TYR A 352 60.92 -21.11 -46.26
N ASP A 353 60.96 -22.25 -45.54
CA ASP A 353 61.61 -23.49 -46.00
C ASP A 353 63.08 -23.26 -46.38
N THR A 354 63.70 -22.26 -45.75
CA THR A 354 65.09 -21.84 -45.97
C THR A 354 66.11 -22.99 -45.90
N PRO A 355 65.99 -24.00 -45.00
CA PRO A 355 66.92 -25.14 -44.98
C PRO A 355 66.93 -25.96 -46.28
N ARG A 356 65.87 -25.90 -47.09
CA ARG A 356 65.80 -26.56 -48.39
C ARG A 356 66.16 -25.62 -49.55
N ILE A 357 65.80 -24.34 -49.45
CA ILE A 357 65.92 -23.36 -50.55
C ILE A 357 67.30 -22.68 -50.56
N ALA A 358 67.89 -22.44 -49.39
CA ALA A 358 69.22 -21.85 -49.17
C ALA A 358 69.94 -22.59 -48.02
N SER A 359 70.26 -23.87 -48.28
CA SER A 359 70.67 -24.84 -47.25
C SER A 359 72.07 -24.61 -46.66
N GLU A 360 72.97 -23.96 -47.43
CA GLU A 360 74.38 -23.78 -47.05
C GLU A 360 74.50 -22.68 -45.98
N GLU A 361 73.91 -21.52 -46.24
CA GLU A 361 73.92 -20.34 -45.38
C GLU A 361 73.13 -20.55 -44.07
N TYR A 362 72.01 -21.29 -44.13
CA TYR A 362 71.28 -21.67 -42.92
C TYR A 362 72.11 -22.57 -41.99
N GLY A 363 72.88 -23.51 -42.57
CA GLY A 363 73.74 -24.42 -41.81
C GLY A 363 74.86 -23.69 -41.05
N GLU A 364 75.43 -22.64 -41.65
CA GLU A 364 76.50 -21.84 -41.05
C GLU A 364 76.02 -21.02 -39.83
N ALA A 365 74.83 -20.42 -39.93
CA ALA A 365 74.25 -19.64 -38.84
C ALA A 365 73.90 -20.48 -37.59
N VAL A 366 73.38 -21.71 -37.78
CA VAL A 366 73.11 -22.65 -36.67
C VAL A 366 74.39 -23.01 -35.93
N ALA A 367 75.46 -23.33 -36.67
CA ALA A 367 76.75 -23.71 -36.09
C ALA A 367 77.39 -22.57 -35.27
N ALA A 368 77.22 -21.32 -35.71
CA ALA A 368 77.71 -20.14 -35.01
C ALA A 368 76.99 -19.89 -33.68
N ARG A 369 75.65 -19.93 -33.68
CA ARG A 369 74.82 -19.79 -32.47
C ARG A 369 75.19 -20.80 -31.39
N ASP A 370 75.26 -22.08 -31.75
CA ASP A 370 75.51 -23.16 -30.79
C ASP A 370 76.90 -23.04 -30.15
N ARG A 371 77.88 -22.59 -30.93
CA ARG A 371 79.24 -22.35 -30.46
C ARG A 371 79.34 -21.12 -29.55
N ALA A 372 78.64 -20.04 -29.86
CA ALA A 372 78.62 -18.83 -29.04
C ALA A 372 77.92 -19.02 -27.68
N LYS A 373 76.81 -19.77 -27.65
CA LYS A 373 76.13 -20.17 -26.40
C LYS A 373 77.05 -20.93 -25.46
N SER A 374 77.75 -21.93 -26.00
CA SER A 374 78.72 -22.71 -25.24
C SER A 374 79.83 -21.83 -24.64
N LEU A 375 80.30 -20.82 -25.37
CA LEU A 375 81.37 -19.93 -24.92
C LEU A 375 80.89 -18.91 -23.88
N LEU A 376 79.65 -18.41 -23.99
CA LEU A 376 79.05 -17.51 -23.01
C LEU A 376 78.80 -18.22 -21.66
N GLU A 377 78.30 -19.46 -21.68
CA GLU A 377 78.05 -20.24 -20.46
C GLU A 377 79.35 -20.62 -19.72
N ASP A 378 80.45 -20.79 -20.46
CA ASP A 378 81.79 -20.99 -19.92
C ASP A 378 82.49 -19.69 -19.48
N ILE A 379 81.80 -18.53 -19.62
CA ILE A 379 82.30 -17.20 -19.25
C ILE A 379 83.56 -16.81 -20.06
N LEU A 380 83.59 -17.20 -21.35
CA LEU A 380 84.61 -16.88 -22.35
C LEU A 380 84.08 -15.84 -23.34
N TYR A 381 83.92 -14.62 -22.83
CA TYR A 381 83.16 -13.57 -23.47
C TYR A 381 83.71 -13.14 -24.85
N GLU A 382 85.03 -12.96 -25.02
CA GLU A 382 85.60 -12.49 -26.30
C GLU A 382 85.40 -13.47 -27.47
N ASP A 383 85.51 -14.78 -27.23
CA ASP A 383 85.34 -15.78 -28.29
C ASP A 383 83.87 -15.96 -28.70
N ALA A 384 82.94 -15.72 -27.77
CA ALA A 384 81.51 -15.81 -28.01
C ALA A 384 81.02 -14.71 -28.96
N GLU A 385 81.52 -13.47 -28.79
CA GLU A 385 81.12 -12.32 -29.61
C GLU A 385 81.54 -12.50 -31.09
N ALA A 386 82.80 -12.86 -31.35
CA ALA A 386 83.30 -13.06 -32.71
C ALA A 386 82.56 -14.17 -33.48
N THR A 387 82.05 -15.17 -32.76
CA THR A 387 81.29 -16.27 -33.35
C THR A 387 79.90 -15.83 -33.80
N LEU A 388 79.26 -14.90 -33.09
CA LEU A 388 77.87 -14.47 -33.36
C LEU A 388 77.73 -13.58 -34.58
N GLU A 389 78.69 -12.68 -34.80
CA GLU A 389 78.65 -11.75 -35.93
C GLU A 389 78.69 -12.50 -37.28
N THR A 390 79.43 -13.60 -37.34
CA THR A 390 79.49 -14.47 -38.53
C THR A 390 78.15 -15.18 -38.77
N GLY A 391 77.48 -15.65 -37.71
CA GLY A 391 76.20 -16.34 -37.83
C GLY A 391 75.06 -15.44 -38.29
N ALA A 392 75.04 -14.17 -37.85
CA ALA A 392 74.00 -13.21 -38.20
C ALA A 392 74.00 -12.83 -39.70
N GLY A 393 75.17 -12.74 -40.33
CA GLY A 393 75.27 -12.45 -41.76
C GLY A 393 74.68 -13.55 -42.65
N ALA A 394 74.98 -14.82 -42.34
CA ALA A 394 74.55 -15.95 -43.16
C ALA A 394 73.02 -16.16 -43.13
N ILE A 395 72.37 -15.95 -41.97
CA ILE A 395 70.93 -16.23 -41.86
C ILE A 395 70.05 -15.21 -42.62
N GLU A 396 70.44 -13.93 -42.68
CA GLU A 396 69.66 -12.92 -43.41
C GLU A 396 69.69 -13.15 -44.93
N GLU A 397 70.83 -13.59 -45.47
CA GLU A 397 70.97 -13.91 -46.89
C GLU A 397 70.09 -15.11 -47.28
N ALA A 398 70.07 -16.14 -46.43
CA ALA A 398 69.26 -17.34 -46.62
C ALA A 398 67.74 -17.04 -46.64
N ILE A 399 67.28 -16.18 -45.72
CA ILE A 399 65.87 -15.74 -45.66
C ILE A 399 65.46 -14.97 -46.92
N GLY A 400 66.32 -14.05 -47.37
CA GLY A 400 66.03 -13.21 -48.55
C GLY A 400 65.84 -14.02 -49.84
N GLN A 401 66.68 -15.04 -50.06
CA GLN A 401 66.58 -15.91 -51.23
C GLN A 401 65.31 -16.77 -51.19
N ALA A 402 64.98 -17.35 -50.03
CA ALA A 402 63.81 -18.21 -49.86
C ALA A 402 62.49 -17.46 -50.08
N ARG A 403 62.36 -16.24 -49.54
CA ARG A 403 61.16 -15.40 -49.72
C ARG A 403 60.93 -15.01 -51.18
N SER A 404 61.98 -14.65 -51.91
CA SER A 404 61.88 -14.25 -53.33
C SER A 404 61.31 -15.37 -54.22
N VAL A 405 61.76 -16.61 -54.01
CA VAL A 405 61.31 -17.78 -54.78
C VAL A 405 59.84 -18.11 -54.49
N GLN A 406 59.44 -18.13 -53.22
CA GLN A 406 58.06 -18.44 -52.84
C GLN A 406 57.05 -17.42 -53.39
N LEU A 407 57.36 -16.12 -53.27
CA LEU A 407 56.47 -15.06 -53.75
C LEU A 407 56.35 -15.05 -55.27
N SER A 408 57.43 -15.37 -56.00
CA SER A 408 57.40 -15.47 -57.46
C SER A 408 56.51 -16.62 -57.97
N LEU A 409 56.45 -17.75 -57.24
CA LEU A 409 55.52 -18.84 -57.55
C LEU A 409 54.07 -18.43 -57.31
N ARG A 410 53.81 -17.73 -56.20
CA ARG A 410 52.47 -17.25 -55.84
C ARG A 410 51.92 -16.20 -56.82
N ILE A 411 52.76 -15.26 -57.27
CA ILE A 411 52.40 -14.31 -58.35
C ILE A 411 51.90 -15.04 -59.59
N ARG A 412 52.58 -16.13 -59.98
CA ARG A 412 52.21 -16.90 -61.16
C ARG A 412 50.88 -17.65 -60.97
N GLU A 413 50.65 -18.20 -59.79
CA GLU A 413 49.39 -18.86 -59.44
C GLU A 413 48.20 -17.88 -59.50
N ASP A 414 48.35 -16.67 -58.93
CA ASP A 414 47.31 -15.64 -58.98
C ASP A 414 47.06 -15.12 -60.41
N GLN A 415 48.08 -15.06 -61.27
CA GLN A 415 47.92 -14.74 -62.69
C GLN A 415 47.11 -15.82 -63.43
N ASP A 416 47.42 -17.09 -63.21
CA ASP A 416 46.71 -18.21 -63.83
C ASP A 416 45.25 -18.25 -63.35
N ASN A 417 45.00 -18.00 -62.06
CA ASN A 417 43.65 -17.90 -61.49
C ASN A 417 42.86 -16.72 -62.07
N LEU A 418 43.48 -15.54 -62.24
CA LEU A 418 42.83 -14.39 -62.86
C LEU A 418 42.48 -14.64 -64.34
N LEU A 419 43.36 -15.34 -65.08
CA LEU A 419 43.10 -15.72 -66.47
C LEU A 419 41.95 -16.74 -66.61
N GLU A 420 41.80 -17.68 -65.67
CA GLU A 420 40.64 -18.56 -65.64
C GLU A 420 39.33 -17.75 -65.52
N MET A 421 39.35 -16.72 -64.67
CA MET A 421 38.22 -15.82 -64.47
C MET A 421 37.89 -14.95 -65.70
N GLU A 422 38.91 -14.57 -66.48
CA GLU A 422 38.71 -13.94 -67.79
C GLU A 422 37.92 -14.85 -68.73
N GLY A 423 38.25 -16.14 -68.76
CA GLY A 423 37.52 -17.17 -69.53
C GLY A 423 36.03 -17.25 -69.15
N LYS A 424 35.71 -17.06 -67.87
CA LYS A 424 34.33 -17.01 -67.33
C LYS A 424 33.62 -15.67 -67.58
N GLY A 425 34.27 -14.70 -68.21
CA GLY A 425 33.69 -13.41 -68.62
C GLY A 425 33.96 -12.23 -67.67
N ALA A 426 34.87 -12.37 -66.70
CA ALA A 426 35.17 -11.31 -65.72
C ALA A 426 35.55 -9.99 -66.39
N TYR A 427 36.43 -10.06 -67.39
CA TYR A 427 36.90 -8.88 -68.12
C TYR A 427 35.77 -8.09 -68.82
N GLN A 428 34.68 -8.75 -69.20
CA GLN A 428 33.55 -8.12 -69.92
C GLN A 428 32.48 -7.55 -68.98
N TYR A 429 32.21 -8.22 -67.85
CA TYR A 429 31.05 -7.92 -67.02
C TYR A 429 31.39 -7.35 -65.63
N VAL A 430 32.64 -7.50 -65.17
CA VAL A 430 33.20 -6.94 -63.92
C VAL A 430 34.60 -6.36 -64.17
N THR A 431 34.71 -5.53 -65.22
CA THR A 431 35.98 -5.04 -65.78
C THR A 431 36.82 -4.26 -64.77
N ALA A 432 36.20 -3.44 -63.92
CA ALA A 432 36.92 -2.60 -62.97
C ALA A 432 37.61 -3.44 -61.88
N GLU A 433 36.91 -4.45 -61.37
CA GLU A 433 37.43 -5.39 -60.38
C GLU A 433 38.54 -6.26 -60.96
N TYR A 434 38.39 -6.73 -62.21
CA TYR A 434 39.44 -7.48 -62.92
C TYR A 434 40.73 -6.65 -63.07
N GLN A 435 40.63 -5.40 -63.54
CA GLN A 435 41.78 -4.51 -63.72
C GLN A 435 42.47 -4.16 -62.40
N ALA A 436 41.70 -4.00 -61.32
CA ALA A 436 42.25 -3.73 -60.00
C ALA A 436 43.09 -4.90 -59.47
N ILE A 437 42.66 -6.15 -59.70
CA ILE A 437 43.44 -7.34 -59.33
C ILE A 437 44.71 -7.43 -60.16
N GLN A 438 44.61 -7.21 -61.47
CA GLN A 438 45.79 -7.22 -62.35
C GLN A 438 46.85 -6.21 -61.88
N GLY A 439 46.44 -5.00 -61.50
CA GLY A 439 47.33 -3.99 -60.93
C GLY A 439 48.03 -4.45 -59.65
N LEU A 440 47.31 -5.12 -58.74
CA LEU A 440 47.90 -5.66 -57.50
C LEU A 440 48.95 -6.74 -57.77
N ILE A 441 48.70 -7.63 -58.73
CA ILE A 441 49.66 -8.68 -59.11
C ILE A 441 50.92 -8.05 -59.73
N GLU A 442 50.77 -7.04 -60.58
CA GLU A 442 51.90 -6.30 -61.18
C GLU A 442 52.72 -5.55 -60.11
N ASP A 443 52.04 -4.90 -59.15
CA ASP A 443 52.68 -4.21 -58.02
C ASP A 443 53.46 -5.19 -57.12
N ALA A 444 52.88 -6.34 -56.79
CA ALA A 444 53.55 -7.38 -56.02
C ALA A 444 54.81 -7.91 -56.73
N SER A 445 54.74 -8.12 -58.05
CA SER A 445 55.91 -8.52 -58.84
C SER A 445 57.01 -7.46 -58.84
N GLY A 446 56.64 -6.18 -58.90
CA GLY A 446 57.59 -5.06 -58.76
C GLY A 446 58.27 -5.05 -57.39
N GLN A 447 57.50 -5.28 -56.33
CA GLN A 447 57.97 -5.33 -54.94
C GLN A 447 58.95 -6.49 -54.69
N VAL A 448 58.69 -7.70 -55.23
CA VAL A 448 59.65 -8.83 -55.17
C VAL A 448 60.97 -8.47 -55.88
N GLY A 449 60.89 -7.84 -57.05
CA GLY A 449 62.08 -7.50 -57.85
C GLY A 449 63.05 -6.50 -57.19
N ILE A 450 62.55 -5.69 -56.25
CA ILE A 450 63.37 -4.73 -55.45
C ILE A 450 63.67 -5.22 -54.03
N GLY A 451 63.26 -6.45 -53.68
CA GLY A 451 63.51 -7.05 -52.36
C GLY A 451 62.52 -6.66 -51.26
N SER A 452 61.38 -6.01 -51.57
CA SER A 452 60.33 -5.67 -50.59
C SER A 452 59.34 -6.81 -50.40
N PHE A 453 59.80 -7.91 -49.79
CA PHE A 453 59.03 -9.16 -49.72
C PHE A 453 57.75 -9.07 -48.86
N ALA A 454 57.77 -8.32 -47.77
CA ALA A 454 56.59 -8.17 -46.90
C ALA A 454 55.45 -7.39 -47.58
N ASP A 455 55.79 -6.37 -48.36
CA ASP A 455 54.80 -5.62 -49.14
C ASP A 455 54.23 -6.48 -50.27
N ALA A 456 55.08 -7.27 -50.93
CA ALA A 456 54.67 -8.20 -51.98
C ALA A 456 53.69 -9.26 -51.47
N GLU A 457 53.96 -9.85 -50.30
CA GLU A 457 53.09 -10.85 -49.67
C GLU A 457 51.70 -10.25 -49.35
N LYS A 458 51.68 -9.07 -48.73
CA LYS A 458 50.43 -8.36 -48.43
C LYS A 458 49.64 -7.99 -49.68
N THR A 459 50.32 -7.55 -50.74
CA THR A 459 49.69 -7.17 -52.00
C THR A 459 49.10 -8.39 -52.70
N LEU A 460 49.75 -9.57 -52.62
CA LEU A 460 49.21 -10.84 -53.13
C LEU A 460 48.04 -11.36 -52.31
N ASP A 461 48.08 -11.28 -50.97
CA ASP A 461 46.92 -11.62 -50.13
C ASP A 461 45.68 -10.81 -50.54
N GLU A 462 45.86 -9.52 -50.83
CA GLU A 462 44.78 -8.66 -51.31
C GLU A 462 44.29 -9.05 -52.72
N ALA A 463 45.22 -9.41 -53.62
CA ALA A 463 44.89 -9.88 -54.96
C ALA A 463 44.08 -11.19 -54.90
N GLU A 464 44.56 -12.19 -54.15
CA GLU A 464 43.92 -13.50 -54.00
C GLU A 464 42.51 -13.38 -53.40
N GLN A 465 42.34 -12.58 -52.33
CA GLN A 465 41.01 -12.33 -51.75
C GLN A 465 40.05 -11.70 -52.76
N LYS A 466 40.53 -10.78 -53.60
CA LYS A 466 39.72 -10.16 -54.65
C LYS A 466 39.44 -11.12 -55.81
N ILE A 467 40.35 -12.03 -56.17
CA ILE A 467 40.11 -13.10 -57.14
C ILE A 467 38.98 -14.01 -56.67
N LEU A 468 39.02 -14.46 -55.41
CA LEU A 468 37.95 -15.28 -54.81
C LEU A 468 36.60 -14.54 -54.80
N GLY A 469 36.60 -13.23 -54.57
CA GLY A 469 35.41 -12.38 -54.66
C GLY A 469 34.86 -12.19 -56.07
N LEU A 470 35.71 -12.30 -57.10
CA LEU A 470 35.36 -12.01 -58.49
C LEU A 470 34.34 -13.01 -59.05
N GLU A 471 34.43 -14.29 -58.68
CA GLU A 471 33.48 -15.32 -59.12
C GLU A 471 32.12 -15.14 -58.48
N ALA A 472 32.10 -14.80 -57.19
CA ALA A 472 30.86 -14.46 -56.49
C ALA A 472 30.17 -13.27 -57.17
N ARG A 473 30.93 -12.26 -57.59
CA ARG A 473 30.39 -11.08 -58.27
C ARG A 473 29.86 -11.41 -59.66
N LEU A 474 30.58 -12.21 -60.46
CA LEU A 474 30.11 -12.68 -61.77
C LEU A 474 28.83 -13.50 -61.64
N ARG A 475 28.78 -14.40 -60.66
CA ARG A 475 27.59 -15.19 -60.34
C ARG A 475 26.42 -14.28 -59.98
N GLU A 476 26.64 -13.25 -59.16
CA GLU A 476 25.60 -12.28 -58.80
C GLU A 476 25.08 -11.53 -60.04
N VAL A 477 25.97 -11.06 -60.94
CA VAL A 477 25.56 -10.42 -62.19
C VAL A 477 24.74 -11.38 -63.06
N ALA A 478 25.19 -12.63 -63.22
CA ALA A 478 24.48 -13.66 -63.99
C ALA A 478 23.10 -13.97 -63.39
N GLN A 479 23.00 -14.14 -62.08
CA GLN A 479 21.74 -14.40 -61.38
C GLN A 479 20.77 -13.22 -61.50
N ASN A 480 21.26 -11.98 -61.37
CA ASN A 480 20.43 -10.78 -61.54
C ASN A 480 19.90 -10.65 -62.98
N ARG A 481 20.73 -10.96 -63.99
CA ARG A 481 20.33 -10.95 -65.39
C ARG A 481 19.31 -12.05 -65.69
N LEU A 482 19.53 -13.26 -65.17
CA LEU A 482 18.62 -14.38 -65.31
C LEU A 482 17.27 -14.07 -64.66
N ALA A 483 17.25 -13.54 -63.43
CA ALA A 483 16.03 -13.12 -62.76
C ALA A 483 15.27 -12.03 -63.56
N GLY A 484 15.99 -11.08 -64.15
CA GLY A 484 15.41 -10.09 -65.06
C GLY A 484 14.75 -10.71 -66.29
N ALA A 485 15.38 -11.74 -66.87
CA ALA A 485 14.83 -12.49 -68.00
C ALA A 485 13.59 -13.31 -67.61
N GLU A 486 13.63 -13.99 -66.46
CA GLU A 486 12.50 -14.75 -65.91
C GLU A 486 11.30 -13.83 -65.61
N SER A 487 11.56 -12.64 -65.06
CA SER A 487 10.53 -11.64 -64.81
C SER A 487 9.88 -11.15 -66.10
N ALA A 488 10.69 -10.79 -67.11
CA ALA A 488 10.17 -10.36 -68.41
C ALA A 488 9.37 -11.48 -69.09
N HIS A 489 9.83 -12.73 -68.99
CA HIS A 489 9.11 -13.89 -69.48
C HIS A 489 7.76 -14.08 -68.75
N GLY A 490 7.74 -13.95 -67.43
CA GLY A 490 6.52 -13.97 -66.62
C GLY A 490 5.52 -12.87 -67.03
N GLU A 491 6.01 -11.66 -67.31
CA GLU A 491 5.20 -10.56 -67.85
C GLU A 491 4.63 -10.88 -69.24
N ALA A 492 5.42 -11.48 -70.13
CA ALA A 492 4.94 -11.90 -71.44
C ALA A 492 3.81 -12.93 -71.33
N VAL A 493 3.98 -13.93 -70.45
CA VAL A 493 2.94 -14.93 -70.18
C VAL A 493 1.67 -14.27 -69.63
N SER A 494 1.77 -13.36 -68.66
CA SER A 494 0.61 -12.68 -68.06
C SER A 494 -0.08 -11.69 -69.01
N ALA A 495 0.67 -11.10 -69.94
CA ALA A 495 0.12 -10.32 -71.05
C ALA A 495 -0.73 -11.18 -72.01
N GLY A 496 -0.62 -12.51 -71.95
CA GLY A 496 -1.31 -13.45 -72.83
C GLY A 496 -0.50 -13.87 -74.05
N ALA A 497 0.83 -13.72 -74.02
CA ALA A 497 1.69 -14.05 -75.15
C ALA A 497 1.59 -15.51 -75.59
N ARG A 498 1.24 -16.45 -74.70
CA ARG A 498 1.02 -17.86 -75.07
C ARG A 498 -0.03 -18.06 -76.17
N GLU A 499 -1.05 -17.20 -76.18
CA GLU A 499 -2.16 -17.28 -77.14
C GLU A 499 -1.94 -16.36 -78.33
N ARG A 500 -1.32 -15.20 -78.10
CA ARG A 500 -1.30 -14.07 -79.04
C ARG A 500 0.07 -13.78 -79.65
N ALA A 501 1.15 -14.22 -79.02
CA ALA A 501 2.54 -14.03 -79.47
C ALA A 501 3.39 -15.30 -79.21
N ALA A 502 2.81 -16.47 -79.48
CA ALA A 502 3.35 -17.77 -79.06
C ALA A 502 4.75 -18.06 -79.63
N GLU A 503 5.01 -17.65 -80.87
CA GLU A 503 6.31 -17.82 -81.53
C GLU A 503 7.40 -17.01 -80.83
N MET A 504 7.15 -15.74 -80.52
CA MET A 504 8.11 -14.86 -79.81
C MET A 504 8.38 -15.34 -78.38
N LEU A 505 7.34 -15.84 -77.70
CA LEU A 505 7.48 -16.41 -76.36
C LEU A 505 8.33 -17.70 -76.40
N ALA A 506 8.12 -18.57 -77.39
CA ALA A 506 8.92 -19.78 -77.56
C ALA A 506 10.41 -19.48 -77.83
N GLU A 507 10.71 -18.41 -78.58
CA GLU A 507 12.08 -17.94 -78.77
C GLU A 507 12.70 -17.41 -77.47
N ALA A 508 11.91 -16.76 -76.60
CA ALA A 508 12.35 -16.30 -75.28
C ALA A 508 12.62 -17.49 -74.34
N ASP A 509 11.74 -18.49 -74.33
CA ASP A 509 11.91 -19.75 -73.58
C ASP A 509 13.23 -20.44 -73.96
N GLY A 510 13.51 -20.56 -75.26
CA GLY A 510 14.74 -21.19 -75.75
C GLY A 510 16.02 -20.46 -75.32
N SER A 511 16.01 -19.13 -75.24
CA SER A 511 17.14 -18.36 -74.70
C SER A 511 17.22 -18.44 -73.18
N LEU A 512 16.09 -18.49 -72.48
CA LEU A 512 16.04 -18.61 -71.03
C LEU A 512 16.56 -19.96 -70.55
N GLU A 513 16.24 -21.05 -71.26
CA GLU A 513 16.76 -22.38 -70.98
C GLU A 513 18.28 -22.44 -71.16
N LYS A 514 18.82 -21.81 -72.21
CA LYS A 514 20.28 -21.66 -72.39
C LYS A 514 20.92 -20.87 -71.25
N ALA A 515 20.27 -19.80 -70.79
CA ALA A 515 20.75 -19.00 -69.67
C ALA A 515 20.82 -19.80 -68.36
N ARG A 516 19.78 -20.57 -68.05
CA ARG A 516 19.75 -21.50 -66.90
C ARG A 516 20.83 -22.58 -67.03
N GLY A 517 21.01 -23.14 -68.21
CA GLY A 517 22.06 -24.12 -68.50
C GLY A 517 23.46 -23.56 -68.21
N GLY A 518 23.77 -22.36 -68.72
CA GLY A 518 25.04 -21.69 -68.44
C GLY A 518 25.26 -21.41 -66.96
N ALA A 519 24.22 -20.95 -66.24
CA ALA A 519 24.32 -20.70 -64.80
C ALA A 519 24.53 -21.99 -63.99
N ALA A 520 23.95 -23.11 -64.41
CA ALA A 520 24.10 -24.40 -63.74
C ALA A 520 25.51 -25.00 -63.93
N THR A 521 26.19 -24.68 -65.03
CA THR A 521 27.57 -25.13 -65.31
C THR A 521 28.64 -24.11 -64.94
N SER A 522 28.28 -23.03 -64.22
CA SER A 522 29.16 -21.90 -63.90
C SER A 522 29.80 -21.21 -65.12
N ASP A 523 29.19 -21.34 -66.30
CA ASP A 523 29.54 -20.55 -67.49
C ASP A 523 28.79 -19.22 -67.44
N TRP A 524 29.28 -18.34 -66.55
CA TRP A 524 28.62 -17.07 -66.23
C TRP A 524 28.50 -16.16 -67.45
N LYS A 525 29.47 -16.20 -68.38
CA LYS A 525 29.42 -15.48 -69.65
C LYS A 525 28.24 -15.91 -70.51
N ALA A 526 28.09 -17.22 -70.76
CA ALA A 526 26.98 -17.74 -71.55
C ALA A 526 25.62 -17.50 -70.86
N ALA A 527 25.59 -17.60 -69.52
CA ALA A 527 24.41 -17.31 -68.71
C ALA A 527 23.93 -15.87 -68.86
N ILE A 528 24.85 -14.89 -68.78
CA ILE A 528 24.54 -13.45 -68.90
C ILE A 528 24.03 -13.14 -70.32
N GLN A 529 24.74 -13.57 -71.37
CA GLN A 529 24.36 -13.30 -72.76
C GLN A 529 22.98 -13.87 -73.10
N SER A 530 22.74 -15.13 -72.75
CA SER A 530 21.47 -15.80 -73.02
C SER A 530 20.32 -15.19 -72.21
N SER A 531 20.59 -14.69 -70.99
CA SER A 531 19.59 -13.97 -70.17
C SER A 531 19.16 -12.67 -70.84
N GLU A 532 20.09 -11.89 -71.40
CA GLU A 532 19.74 -10.63 -72.09
C GLU A 532 18.91 -10.89 -73.35
N GLU A 533 19.28 -11.89 -74.16
CA GLU A 533 18.48 -12.30 -75.32
C GLU A 533 17.07 -12.75 -74.93
N ALA A 534 16.96 -13.58 -73.88
CA ALA A 534 15.69 -14.05 -73.36
C ALA A 534 14.80 -12.89 -72.90
N ARG A 535 15.39 -11.92 -72.18
CA ARG A 535 14.67 -10.73 -71.71
C ARG A 535 14.11 -9.90 -72.87
N THR A 536 14.92 -9.58 -73.87
CA THR A 536 14.49 -8.78 -75.03
C THR A 536 13.37 -9.47 -75.82
N ARG A 537 13.47 -10.79 -76.03
CA ARG A 537 12.42 -11.56 -76.71
C ARG A 537 11.14 -11.64 -75.92
N ALA A 538 11.24 -11.83 -74.60
CA ALA A 538 10.08 -11.81 -73.71
C ALA A 538 9.38 -10.44 -73.68
N GLU A 539 10.14 -9.34 -73.58
CA GLU A 539 9.59 -7.97 -73.64
C GLU A 539 8.85 -7.72 -74.96
N ALA A 540 9.39 -8.17 -76.10
CA ALA A 540 8.74 -8.07 -77.40
C ALA A 540 7.44 -8.91 -77.47
N ALA A 541 7.47 -10.14 -76.95
CA ALA A 541 6.29 -11.00 -76.86
C ALA A 541 5.18 -10.39 -75.99
N ALA A 542 5.55 -9.76 -74.87
CA ALA A 542 4.62 -9.04 -74.00
C ALA A 542 3.97 -7.85 -74.72
N GLN A 543 4.76 -7.01 -75.39
CA GLN A 543 4.25 -5.85 -76.14
C GLN A 543 3.26 -6.25 -77.23
N GLU A 544 3.56 -7.31 -77.99
CA GLU A 544 2.67 -7.79 -79.04
C GLU A 544 1.37 -8.37 -78.48
N ALA A 545 1.44 -9.12 -77.37
CA ALA A 545 0.26 -9.62 -76.68
C ALA A 545 -0.65 -8.50 -76.16
N TYR A 546 -0.07 -7.46 -75.54
CA TYR A 546 -0.81 -6.28 -75.09
C TYR A 546 -1.46 -5.52 -76.26
N ARG A 547 -0.76 -5.38 -77.39
CA ARG A 547 -1.28 -4.74 -78.59
C ARG A 547 -2.54 -5.46 -79.10
N LEU A 548 -2.43 -6.78 -79.29
CA LEU A 548 -3.53 -7.61 -79.79
C LEU A 548 -4.73 -7.61 -78.83
N ARG A 549 -4.51 -7.73 -77.51
CA ARG A 549 -5.61 -7.63 -76.53
C ARG A 549 -6.32 -6.28 -76.56
N THR A 550 -5.57 -5.20 -76.71
CA THR A 550 -6.17 -3.85 -76.79
C THR A 550 -7.05 -3.73 -78.04
N GLU A 551 -6.58 -4.25 -79.18
CA GLU A 551 -7.33 -4.28 -80.44
C GLU A 551 -8.60 -5.14 -80.34
N GLU A 552 -8.52 -6.30 -79.68
CA GLU A 552 -9.66 -7.19 -79.44
C GLU A 552 -10.72 -6.57 -78.53
N LEU A 553 -10.31 -5.88 -77.46
CA LEU A 553 -11.22 -5.31 -76.46
C LEU A 553 -11.89 -4.01 -76.92
N LYS A 554 -11.20 -3.23 -77.76
CA LYS A 554 -11.71 -1.95 -78.28
C LYS A 554 -13.16 -1.98 -78.80
N PRO A 555 -13.55 -2.89 -79.71
CA PRO A 555 -14.92 -2.93 -80.22
C PRO A 555 -15.96 -3.23 -79.13
N ASP A 556 -15.60 -3.96 -78.07
CA ASP A 556 -16.50 -4.24 -76.96
C ASP A 556 -16.64 -3.02 -76.03
N ALA A 557 -15.54 -2.30 -75.73
CA ALA A 557 -15.58 -1.03 -75.00
C ALA A 557 -16.43 0.03 -75.72
N GLU A 558 -16.27 0.18 -77.04
CA GLU A 558 -17.07 1.09 -77.85
C GLU A 558 -18.55 0.67 -77.89
N ARG A 559 -18.83 -0.64 -77.93
CA ARG A 559 -20.21 -1.16 -77.87
C ARG A 559 -20.86 -0.87 -76.52
N GLU A 560 -20.14 -1.04 -75.41
CA GLU A 560 -20.66 -0.72 -74.08
C GLU A 560 -20.84 0.78 -73.86
N LEU A 561 -19.95 1.64 -74.38
CA LEU A 561 -20.15 3.09 -74.40
C LEU A 561 -21.41 3.47 -75.18
N LEU A 562 -21.67 2.81 -76.32
CA LEU A 562 -22.89 3.01 -77.08
C LEU A 562 -24.13 2.57 -76.30
N ARG A 563 -24.09 1.40 -75.63
CA ARG A 563 -25.18 0.92 -74.77
C ARG A 563 -25.42 1.85 -73.59
N ALA A 564 -24.36 2.35 -72.94
CA ALA A 564 -24.44 3.35 -71.87
C ALA A 564 -25.12 4.64 -72.39
N ARG A 565 -24.72 5.13 -73.57
CA ARG A 565 -25.34 6.29 -74.21
C ARG A 565 -26.82 6.06 -74.50
N GLN A 566 -27.18 4.93 -75.11
CA GLN A 566 -28.56 4.55 -75.41
C GLN A 566 -29.39 4.38 -74.14
N SER A 567 -28.76 3.90 -73.07
CA SER A 567 -29.42 3.79 -71.78
C SER A 567 -29.74 5.14 -71.16
N GLY A 568 -29.10 6.22 -71.63
CA GLY A 568 -29.26 7.62 -71.22
C GLY A 568 -28.21 8.11 -70.23
N ALA A 569 -27.14 7.34 -70.02
CA ALA A 569 -26.06 7.64 -69.07
C ALA A 569 -25.50 9.08 -69.15
N PRO A 570 -25.42 9.75 -70.32
CA PRO A 570 -24.99 11.15 -70.37
C PRO A 570 -25.82 12.12 -69.50
N SER A 571 -27.07 11.78 -69.19
CA SER A 571 -27.96 12.62 -68.36
C SER A 571 -27.94 12.24 -66.89
N TYR A 572 -27.96 10.95 -66.55
CA TYR A 572 -28.12 10.48 -65.16
C TYR A 572 -26.86 9.84 -64.54
N ALA A 573 -25.81 9.63 -65.34
CA ALA A 573 -24.52 9.07 -64.92
C ALA A 573 -23.36 9.81 -65.63
N ALA A 574 -23.52 11.13 -65.84
CA ALA A 574 -22.64 11.93 -66.69
C ALA A 574 -21.15 11.82 -66.31
N ALA A 575 -20.84 11.78 -65.01
CA ALA A 575 -19.47 11.63 -64.52
C ALA A 575 -18.83 10.30 -64.96
N LEU A 576 -19.53 9.18 -64.75
CA LEU A 576 -19.06 7.84 -65.15
C LEU A 576 -18.96 7.75 -66.68
N TYR A 577 -19.97 8.25 -67.40
CA TYR A 577 -19.95 8.22 -68.86
C TYR A 577 -18.78 9.03 -69.45
N ASN A 578 -18.48 10.22 -68.90
CA ASN A 578 -17.34 11.03 -69.33
C ASN A 578 -16.01 10.38 -68.95
N GLN A 579 -15.91 9.76 -67.77
CA GLN A 579 -14.71 9.00 -67.38
C GLN A 579 -14.44 7.85 -68.35
N ALA A 580 -15.47 7.11 -68.78
CA ALA A 580 -15.31 6.05 -69.77
C ALA A 580 -14.85 6.58 -71.14
N LEU A 581 -15.34 7.76 -71.57
CA LEU A 581 -14.87 8.42 -72.79
C LEU A 581 -13.41 8.87 -72.68
N ASP A 582 -13.03 9.48 -71.56
CA ASP A 582 -11.66 9.92 -71.30
C ASP A 582 -10.68 8.74 -71.25
N ALA A 583 -11.09 7.62 -70.64
CA ALA A 583 -10.30 6.39 -70.61
C ALA A 583 -10.12 5.81 -72.02
N LEU A 584 -11.15 5.84 -72.87
CA LEU A 584 -11.05 5.42 -74.27
C LEU A 584 -10.08 6.31 -75.07
N ASP A 585 -10.14 7.63 -74.90
CA ASP A 585 -9.22 8.57 -75.55
C ASP A 585 -7.77 8.38 -75.08
N GLN A 586 -7.56 8.19 -73.77
CA GLN A 586 -6.24 7.91 -73.19
C GLN A 586 -5.68 6.58 -73.70
N SER A 587 -6.51 5.56 -73.82
CA SER A 587 -6.11 4.29 -74.44
C SER A 587 -5.64 4.48 -75.88
N GLY A 588 -6.39 5.24 -76.69
CA GLY A 588 -6.01 5.58 -78.06
C GLY A 588 -4.65 6.31 -78.14
N LYS A 589 -4.42 7.28 -77.25
CA LYS A 589 -3.13 8.00 -77.17
C LYS A 589 -1.97 7.08 -76.76
N ALA A 590 -2.16 6.23 -75.76
CA ALA A 590 -1.15 5.26 -75.32
C ALA A 590 -0.82 4.26 -76.43
N PHE A 591 -1.84 3.78 -77.15
CA PHE A 591 -1.68 2.87 -78.27
C PHE A 591 -0.84 3.48 -79.40
N LEU A 592 -1.08 4.75 -79.77
CA LEU A 592 -0.30 5.47 -80.78
C LEU A 592 1.16 5.69 -80.36
N ASN A 593 1.41 5.85 -79.05
CA ASN A 593 2.75 5.98 -78.49
C ASN A 593 3.48 4.64 -78.31
N LYS A 594 2.87 3.52 -78.75
CA LYS A 594 3.36 2.15 -78.56
C LYS A 594 3.46 1.70 -77.09
N ASP A 595 2.78 2.39 -76.17
CA ASP A 595 2.61 1.95 -74.79
C ASP A 595 1.36 1.05 -74.71
N PHE A 596 1.49 -0.16 -75.27
CA PHE A 596 0.36 -1.08 -75.41
C PHE A 596 -0.17 -1.58 -74.07
N ARG A 597 0.66 -1.62 -73.02
CA ARG A 597 0.23 -2.00 -71.68
C ARG A 597 -0.69 -0.95 -71.07
N ALA A 598 -0.30 0.32 -71.12
CA ALA A 598 -1.16 1.41 -70.66
C ALA A 598 -2.44 1.52 -71.52
N ALA A 599 -2.31 1.27 -72.83
CA ALA A 599 -3.45 1.24 -73.74
C ALA A 599 -4.48 0.17 -73.35
N LEU A 600 -4.05 -1.06 -73.08
CA LEU A 600 -4.93 -2.14 -72.64
C LEU A 600 -5.65 -1.78 -71.35
N HIS A 601 -4.90 -1.36 -70.32
CA HIS A 601 -5.49 -0.99 -69.02
C HIS A 601 -6.55 0.10 -69.16
N LYS A 602 -6.28 1.14 -69.96
CA LYS A 602 -7.25 2.22 -70.19
C LYS A 602 -8.45 1.77 -71.02
N MET A 603 -8.28 0.79 -71.89
CA MET A 603 -9.39 0.18 -72.61
C MET A 603 -10.28 -0.68 -71.69
N GLU A 604 -9.68 -1.45 -70.78
CA GLU A 604 -10.38 -2.19 -69.73
C GLU A 604 -11.17 -1.23 -68.82
N GLU A 605 -10.55 -0.13 -68.37
CA GLU A 605 -11.22 0.93 -67.60
C GLU A 605 -12.40 1.53 -68.39
N ALA A 606 -12.21 1.87 -69.67
CA ALA A 606 -13.28 2.42 -70.50
C ALA A 606 -14.48 1.46 -70.61
N HIS A 607 -14.21 0.16 -70.82
CA HIS A 607 -15.24 -0.87 -70.90
C HIS A 607 -16.01 -1.04 -69.58
N GLU A 608 -15.31 -1.18 -68.45
CA GLU A 608 -15.93 -1.37 -67.14
C GLU A 608 -16.73 -0.14 -66.68
N VAL A 609 -16.16 1.06 -66.81
CA VAL A 609 -16.82 2.30 -66.42
C VAL A 609 -18.04 2.57 -67.32
N ALA A 610 -18.01 2.17 -68.60
CA ALA A 610 -19.20 2.23 -69.46
C ALA A 610 -20.32 1.31 -68.97
N ILE A 611 -20.01 0.09 -68.53
CA ILE A 611 -20.99 -0.82 -67.92
C ILE A 611 -21.56 -0.19 -66.63
N GLN A 612 -20.72 0.39 -65.78
CA GLN A 612 -21.18 1.09 -64.56
C GLN A 612 -22.08 2.28 -64.90
N ALA A 613 -21.71 3.11 -65.87
CA ALA A 613 -22.50 4.24 -66.32
C ALA A 613 -23.89 3.80 -66.83
N ARG A 614 -23.95 2.67 -67.55
CA ARG A 614 -25.19 2.04 -68.01
C ARG A 614 -26.08 1.60 -66.84
N MET A 615 -25.49 0.94 -65.84
CA MET A 615 -26.21 0.33 -64.71
C MET A 615 -26.50 1.28 -63.54
N ASN A 616 -25.99 2.52 -63.56
CA ASN A 616 -25.99 3.43 -62.41
C ASN A 616 -27.36 3.64 -61.74
N GLN A 617 -28.44 3.79 -62.51
CA GLN A 617 -29.78 3.95 -61.93
C GLN A 617 -30.28 2.70 -61.21
N ILE A 618 -30.04 1.52 -61.79
CA ILE A 618 -30.38 0.24 -61.15
C ILE A 618 -29.59 0.07 -59.86
N GLU A 619 -28.30 0.44 -59.86
CA GLU A 619 -27.46 0.38 -58.66
C GLU A 619 -27.93 1.38 -57.58
N ASN A 620 -28.38 2.57 -57.95
CA ASN A 620 -28.96 3.52 -56.99
C ASN A 620 -30.28 3.01 -56.40
N ALA A 621 -31.17 2.46 -57.24
CA ALA A 621 -32.40 1.83 -56.79
C ALA A 621 -32.14 0.61 -55.88
N LYS A 622 -31.11 -0.19 -56.21
CA LYS A 622 -30.64 -1.29 -55.37
C LYS A 622 -30.15 -0.78 -54.01
N LYS A 623 -29.28 0.23 -53.98
CA LYS A 623 -28.80 0.81 -52.72
C LYS A 623 -29.94 1.34 -51.84
N ALA A 624 -30.93 1.99 -52.44
CA ALA A 624 -32.11 2.47 -51.70
C ALA A 624 -32.99 1.33 -51.18
N THR A 625 -33.24 0.29 -51.98
CA THR A 625 -33.97 -0.91 -51.53
C THR A 625 -33.22 -1.64 -50.42
N ASP A 626 -31.89 -1.79 -50.53
CA ASP A 626 -31.05 -2.37 -49.49
C ASP A 626 -31.05 -1.50 -48.22
N SER A 627 -31.03 -0.16 -48.33
CA SER A 627 -31.15 0.77 -47.19
C SER A 627 -32.49 0.63 -46.48
N ALA A 628 -33.59 0.60 -47.24
CA ALA A 628 -34.93 0.39 -46.71
C ALA A 628 -35.07 -0.97 -46.01
N ILE A 629 -34.48 -2.04 -46.56
CA ILE A 629 -34.41 -3.35 -45.90
C ILE A 629 -33.59 -3.27 -44.60
N GLY A 630 -32.45 -2.58 -44.62
CA GLY A 630 -31.63 -2.33 -43.43
C GLY A 630 -32.36 -1.54 -42.35
N ALA A 631 -33.26 -0.63 -42.74
CA ALA A 631 -34.17 0.06 -41.84
C ALA A 631 -35.29 -0.84 -41.27
N LEU A 632 -35.39 -2.09 -41.73
CA LEU A 632 -36.43 -3.08 -41.42
C LEU A 632 -37.78 -2.78 -42.09
N ALA A 633 -37.78 -2.19 -43.29
CA ALA A 633 -39.02 -1.91 -44.01
C ALA A 633 -39.87 -3.14 -44.30
N GLN A 634 -39.27 -4.34 -44.30
CA GLN A 634 -40.00 -5.60 -44.44
C GLN A 634 -40.99 -5.84 -43.28
N ASP A 635 -40.73 -5.31 -42.09
CA ASP A 635 -41.60 -5.48 -40.91
C ASP A 635 -42.62 -4.35 -40.78
N TYR A 636 -42.26 -3.14 -41.21
CA TYR A 636 -43.04 -1.92 -40.99
C TYR A 636 -43.80 -1.41 -42.22
N ASP A 637 -43.36 -1.75 -43.44
CA ASP A 637 -43.95 -1.30 -44.71
C ASP A 637 -43.75 -2.34 -45.84
N SER A 638 -44.02 -3.61 -45.51
CA SER A 638 -43.78 -4.80 -46.34
C SER A 638 -44.28 -4.69 -47.78
N GLU A 639 -45.44 -4.08 -48.01
CA GLU A 639 -46.05 -3.95 -49.33
C GLU A 639 -45.23 -3.05 -50.26
N ALA A 640 -44.75 -1.90 -49.76
CA ALA A 640 -44.02 -0.95 -50.58
C ALA A 640 -42.61 -1.44 -50.91
N ILE A 641 -41.90 -2.04 -49.94
CA ILE A 641 -40.58 -2.61 -50.20
C ILE A 641 -40.66 -3.83 -51.12
N ALA A 642 -41.71 -4.67 -51.00
CA ALA A 642 -41.94 -5.77 -51.94
C ALA A 642 -42.19 -5.24 -53.36
N SER A 643 -42.99 -4.17 -53.51
CA SER A 643 -43.18 -3.54 -54.82
C SER A 643 -41.90 -2.93 -55.37
N ALA A 644 -41.07 -2.28 -54.54
CA ALA A 644 -39.78 -1.72 -54.97
C ALA A 644 -38.82 -2.82 -55.46
N LEU A 645 -38.79 -3.98 -54.80
CA LEU A 645 -37.98 -5.13 -55.20
C LEU A 645 -38.45 -5.74 -56.52
N VAL A 646 -39.77 -5.81 -56.76
CA VAL A 646 -40.33 -6.25 -58.05
C VAL A 646 -39.92 -5.30 -59.16
N ASP A 647 -40.11 -3.99 -58.98
CA ASP A 647 -39.72 -2.98 -59.96
C ASP A 647 -38.20 -3.02 -60.24
N LEU A 648 -37.37 -3.23 -59.21
CA LEU A 648 -35.92 -3.38 -59.37
C LEU A 648 -35.54 -4.63 -60.17
N ALA A 649 -36.22 -5.76 -59.93
CA ALA A 649 -36.00 -6.99 -60.69
C ALA A 649 -36.40 -6.81 -62.16
N GLU A 650 -37.58 -6.24 -62.43
CA GLU A 650 -38.03 -5.94 -63.79
C GLU A 650 -37.13 -4.90 -64.47
N ALA A 651 -36.60 -3.92 -63.74
CA ALA A 651 -35.65 -2.94 -64.27
C ALA A 651 -34.37 -3.63 -64.80
N ARG A 652 -33.87 -4.66 -64.11
CA ARG A 652 -32.71 -5.46 -64.55
C ARG A 652 -33.03 -6.26 -65.79
N ASP A 653 -34.15 -6.97 -65.81
CA ASP A 653 -34.58 -7.76 -66.96
C ASP A 653 -34.73 -6.87 -68.22
N LYS A 654 -35.29 -5.67 -68.06
CA LYS A 654 -35.42 -4.68 -69.15
C LYS A 654 -34.08 -4.12 -69.63
N MET A 655 -33.13 -3.90 -68.71
CA MET A 655 -31.77 -3.46 -69.06
C MET A 655 -31.05 -4.51 -69.90
N GLU A 656 -31.13 -5.78 -69.51
CA GLU A 656 -30.53 -6.90 -70.24
C GLU A 656 -31.19 -7.13 -71.61
N ALA A 657 -32.50 -6.92 -71.69
CA ALA A 657 -33.25 -6.96 -72.96
C ALA A 657 -33.00 -5.75 -73.89
N GLY A 658 -32.26 -4.73 -73.44
CA GLY A 658 -31.98 -3.50 -74.18
C GLY A 658 -33.14 -2.49 -74.22
N ASP A 659 -34.20 -2.70 -73.44
CA ASP A 659 -35.31 -1.77 -73.26
C ASP A 659 -34.97 -0.75 -72.16
N TYR A 660 -34.00 0.11 -72.47
CA TYR A 660 -33.41 0.99 -71.46
C TYR A 660 -34.35 2.06 -70.92
N ALA A 661 -35.33 2.49 -71.72
CA ALA A 661 -36.33 3.47 -71.28
C ALA A 661 -37.22 2.87 -70.20
N ALA A 662 -37.77 1.66 -70.43
CA ALA A 662 -38.58 0.96 -69.43
C ALA A 662 -37.76 0.60 -68.18
N SER A 663 -36.52 0.12 -68.37
CA SER A 663 -35.60 -0.17 -67.28
C SER A 663 -35.39 1.02 -66.34
N ARG A 664 -35.13 2.20 -66.90
CA ARG A 664 -34.97 3.44 -66.15
C ARG A 664 -36.22 3.84 -65.38
N THR A 665 -37.39 3.81 -66.03
CA THR A 665 -38.66 4.14 -65.36
C THR A 665 -38.92 3.22 -64.17
N LEU A 666 -38.65 1.92 -64.31
CA LEU A 666 -38.79 0.95 -63.22
C LEU A 666 -37.73 1.17 -62.12
N ALA A 667 -36.47 1.47 -62.47
CA ALA A 667 -35.43 1.78 -61.49
C ALA A 667 -35.76 3.05 -60.69
N ASP A 668 -36.23 4.12 -61.34
CA ASP A 668 -36.66 5.35 -60.66
C ASP A 668 -37.88 5.08 -59.76
N SER A 669 -38.82 4.24 -60.20
CA SER A 669 -39.97 3.84 -59.37
C SER A 669 -39.56 3.01 -58.16
N ALA A 670 -38.64 2.05 -58.33
CA ALA A 670 -38.07 1.26 -57.25
C ALA A 670 -37.35 2.14 -56.22
N LEU A 671 -36.54 3.10 -56.69
CA LEU A 671 -35.84 4.08 -55.86
C LEU A 671 -36.83 4.92 -55.03
N GLU A 672 -37.86 5.49 -55.66
CA GLU A 672 -38.87 6.31 -55.00
C GLU A 672 -39.64 5.51 -53.94
N LYS A 673 -40.11 4.30 -54.29
CA LYS A 673 -40.82 3.40 -53.37
C LYS A 673 -39.95 2.97 -52.20
N ALA A 674 -38.68 2.65 -52.43
CA ALA A 674 -37.74 2.26 -51.38
C ALA A 674 -37.47 3.41 -50.40
N ASN A 675 -37.16 4.61 -50.90
CA ASN A 675 -36.95 5.78 -50.05
C ASN A 675 -38.20 6.14 -49.22
N ALA A 676 -39.38 6.10 -49.84
CA ALA A 676 -40.63 6.33 -49.12
C ALA A 676 -40.89 5.27 -48.04
N SER A 677 -40.51 4.02 -48.31
CA SER A 677 -40.65 2.90 -47.37
C SER A 677 -39.70 3.00 -46.19
N GLU A 678 -38.44 3.38 -46.45
CA GLU A 678 -37.44 3.67 -45.42
C GLU A 678 -37.90 4.80 -44.48
N VAL A 679 -38.37 5.92 -45.04
CA VAL A 679 -38.86 7.06 -44.24
C VAL A 679 -40.04 6.66 -43.36
N ARG A 680 -41.02 5.93 -43.91
CA ARG A 680 -42.18 5.44 -43.13
C ARG A 680 -41.75 4.50 -42.00
N THR A 681 -40.78 3.64 -42.27
CA THR A 681 -40.24 2.69 -41.29
C THR A 681 -39.52 3.40 -40.15
N TRP A 682 -38.59 4.30 -40.46
CA TRP A 682 -37.90 5.09 -39.43
C TRP A 682 -38.87 5.92 -38.62
N ARG A 683 -39.89 6.52 -39.24
CA ARG A 683 -40.94 7.25 -38.54
C ARG A 683 -41.69 6.36 -37.55
N ALA A 684 -42.10 5.15 -37.96
CA ALA A 684 -42.81 4.20 -37.10
C ALA A 684 -41.93 3.76 -35.92
N ARG A 685 -40.68 3.38 -36.19
CA ARG A 685 -39.70 2.96 -35.17
C ARG A 685 -39.39 4.09 -34.19
N ALA A 686 -39.09 5.30 -34.67
CA ALA A 686 -38.84 6.45 -33.82
C ALA A 686 -40.05 6.78 -32.93
N THR A 687 -41.28 6.72 -33.48
CA THR A 687 -42.51 6.93 -32.69
C THR A 687 -42.61 5.92 -31.55
N GLN A 688 -42.36 4.65 -31.83
CA GLN A 688 -42.38 3.58 -30.82
C GLN A 688 -41.29 3.79 -29.76
N SER A 689 -40.03 3.99 -30.15
CA SER A 689 -38.92 4.16 -29.21
C SER A 689 -39.05 5.41 -28.36
N ILE A 690 -39.54 6.53 -28.91
CA ILE A 690 -39.83 7.75 -28.14
C ILE A 690 -40.94 7.49 -27.11
N ALA A 691 -42.00 6.76 -27.48
CA ALA A 691 -43.08 6.41 -26.54
C ALA A 691 -42.58 5.51 -25.40
N GLU A 692 -41.72 4.54 -25.70
CA GLU A 692 -41.09 3.66 -24.72
C GLU A 692 -40.15 4.44 -23.80
N LEU A 693 -39.29 5.31 -24.35
CA LEU A 693 -38.42 6.19 -23.56
C LEU A 693 -39.23 7.13 -22.66
N LYS A 694 -40.31 7.71 -23.18
CA LYS A 694 -41.21 8.57 -22.40
C LYS A 694 -41.83 7.84 -21.21
N ALA A 695 -42.24 6.59 -21.41
CA ALA A 695 -42.73 5.74 -20.31
C ALA A 695 -41.63 5.44 -19.28
N GLN A 696 -40.38 5.22 -19.72
CA GLN A 696 -39.24 5.01 -18.83
C GLN A 696 -38.88 6.27 -18.04
N VAL A 697 -38.87 7.45 -18.66
CA VAL A 697 -38.66 8.74 -17.98
C VAL A 697 -39.74 8.95 -16.92
N ALA A 698 -41.02 8.72 -17.24
CA ALA A 698 -42.11 8.83 -16.27
C ALA A 698 -41.95 7.83 -15.10
N LYS A 699 -41.51 6.60 -15.38
CA LYS A 699 -41.24 5.59 -14.34
C LYS A 699 -40.04 5.98 -13.46
N ALA A 700 -38.97 6.52 -14.05
CA ALA A 700 -37.81 7.01 -13.30
C ALA A 700 -38.18 8.21 -12.42
N ASP A 701 -38.99 9.14 -12.93
CA ASP A 701 -39.50 10.28 -12.17
C ASP A 701 -40.38 9.84 -10.99
N ALA A 702 -41.31 8.91 -11.22
CA ALA A 702 -42.10 8.29 -10.16
C ALA A 702 -41.22 7.61 -9.09
N GLY A 703 -40.11 7.00 -9.52
CA GLY A 703 -39.05 6.45 -8.67
C GLY A 703 -38.16 7.50 -8.00
N ARG A 704 -38.50 8.79 -8.07
CA ARG A 704 -37.73 9.93 -7.53
C ARG A 704 -36.37 10.13 -8.20
N GLY A 705 -36.28 9.82 -9.50
CA GLY A 705 -35.11 10.06 -10.37
C GLY A 705 -34.52 11.46 -10.22
N ALA A 706 -35.36 12.48 -10.25
CA ALA A 706 -34.93 13.88 -10.12
C ALA A 706 -34.31 14.23 -8.76
N THR A 707 -34.54 13.43 -7.71
CA THR A 707 -34.02 13.67 -6.35
C THR A 707 -32.78 12.83 -6.06
N TYR A 708 -32.84 11.51 -6.31
CA TYR A 708 -31.76 10.60 -5.91
C TYR A 708 -30.80 10.25 -7.06
N ALA A 709 -31.18 10.45 -8.34
CA ALA A 709 -30.34 10.20 -9.51
C ALA A 709 -30.39 11.38 -10.49
N ALA A 710 -30.26 12.61 -9.96
CA ALA A 710 -30.59 13.83 -10.68
C ALA A 710 -29.80 14.03 -11.99
N ALA A 711 -28.52 13.65 -12.01
CA ALA A 711 -27.67 13.77 -13.19
C ALA A 711 -28.10 12.81 -14.29
N GLU A 712 -28.23 11.53 -13.97
CA GLU A 712 -28.63 10.45 -14.88
C GLU A 712 -30.06 10.66 -15.40
N PHE A 713 -30.97 11.09 -14.52
CA PHE A 713 -32.32 11.45 -14.89
C PHE A 713 -32.34 12.67 -15.83
N GLY A 714 -31.50 13.68 -15.57
CA GLY A 714 -31.35 14.84 -16.44
C GLY A 714 -30.87 14.47 -17.84
N GLU A 715 -29.88 13.58 -17.97
CA GLU A 715 -29.42 13.04 -19.25
C GLU A 715 -30.55 12.31 -20.00
N THR A 716 -31.27 11.43 -19.31
CA THR A 716 -32.38 10.66 -19.90
C THR A 716 -33.50 11.58 -20.39
N SER A 717 -33.86 12.59 -19.60
CA SER A 717 -34.87 13.60 -19.98
C SER A 717 -34.40 14.47 -21.15
N ASN A 718 -33.11 14.83 -21.19
CA ASN A 718 -32.55 15.58 -22.30
C ASN A 718 -32.55 14.77 -23.60
N SER A 719 -32.23 13.47 -23.53
CA SER A 719 -32.30 12.57 -24.68
C SER A 719 -33.72 12.41 -25.22
N LEU A 720 -34.73 12.34 -24.34
CA LEU A 720 -36.13 12.35 -24.76
C LEU A 720 -36.49 13.65 -25.50
N SER A 721 -36.09 14.80 -24.94
CA SER A 721 -36.34 16.11 -25.56
C SER A 721 -35.65 16.24 -26.94
N GLN A 722 -34.39 15.81 -27.05
CA GLN A 722 -33.66 15.81 -28.31
C GLN A 722 -34.28 14.85 -29.34
N ALA A 723 -34.71 13.66 -28.92
CA ALA A 723 -35.40 12.72 -29.79
C ALA A 723 -36.73 13.29 -30.31
N GLU A 724 -37.54 13.93 -29.45
CA GLU A 724 -38.77 14.62 -29.85
C GLU A 724 -38.49 15.80 -30.80
N GLN A 725 -37.38 16.54 -30.60
CA GLN A 725 -36.95 17.62 -31.49
C GLN A 725 -36.52 17.11 -32.88
N LEU A 726 -35.69 16.07 -32.93
CA LEU A 726 -35.24 15.44 -34.17
C LEU A 726 -36.42 14.83 -34.94
N PHE A 727 -37.38 14.26 -34.23
CA PHE A 727 -38.61 13.74 -34.82
C PHE A 727 -39.45 14.85 -35.46
N ALA A 728 -39.56 16.02 -34.81
CA ALA A 728 -40.25 17.18 -35.35
C ALA A 728 -39.55 17.80 -36.59
N GLN A 729 -38.25 17.56 -36.75
CA GLN A 729 -37.44 17.94 -37.91
C GLN A 729 -37.45 16.89 -39.04
N GLU A 730 -38.33 15.88 -38.95
CA GLU A 730 -38.44 14.74 -39.89
C GLU A 730 -37.14 13.92 -40.03
N SER A 731 -36.21 14.07 -39.09
CA SER A 731 -34.96 13.31 -39.03
C SER A 731 -35.19 12.01 -38.27
N PHE A 732 -36.09 11.16 -38.79
CA PHE A 732 -36.64 10.01 -38.06
C PHE A 732 -35.60 8.97 -37.65
N GLN A 733 -34.58 8.71 -38.49
CA GLN A 733 -33.50 7.78 -38.13
C GLN A 733 -32.74 8.29 -36.91
N SER A 734 -32.29 9.54 -36.92
CA SER A 734 -31.58 10.15 -35.78
C SER A 734 -32.47 10.26 -34.55
N ALA A 735 -33.77 10.51 -34.71
CA ALA A 735 -34.73 10.51 -33.61
C ALA A 735 -34.86 9.13 -32.95
N TYR A 736 -34.90 8.06 -33.76
CA TYR A 736 -34.88 6.68 -33.26
C TYR A 736 -33.57 6.37 -32.51
N GLU A 737 -32.42 6.68 -33.11
CA GLU A 737 -31.10 6.44 -32.51
C GLU A 737 -30.96 7.19 -31.17
N GLN A 738 -31.39 8.46 -31.12
CA GLN A 738 -31.39 9.25 -29.88
C GLN A 738 -32.35 8.69 -28.83
N ALA A 739 -33.53 8.19 -29.23
CA ALA A 739 -34.46 7.56 -28.32
C ALA A 739 -33.90 6.24 -27.74
N GLU A 740 -33.26 5.40 -28.56
CA GLU A 740 -32.61 4.17 -28.08
C GLU A 740 -31.42 4.47 -27.16
N ALA A 741 -30.61 5.48 -27.47
CA ALA A 741 -29.55 5.94 -26.57
C ALA A 741 -30.13 6.45 -25.23
N GLY A 742 -31.25 7.20 -25.29
CA GLY A 742 -31.98 7.64 -24.10
C GLY A 742 -32.51 6.47 -23.27
N ARG A 743 -32.95 5.36 -23.89
CA ARG A 743 -33.39 4.17 -23.14
C ARG A 743 -32.25 3.50 -22.38
N ALA A 744 -31.07 3.40 -23.00
CA ALA A 744 -29.88 2.93 -22.30
C ALA A 744 -29.49 3.84 -21.13
N GLN A 745 -29.67 5.16 -21.26
CA GLN A 745 -29.49 6.10 -20.13
C GLN A 745 -30.56 5.93 -19.05
N ALA A 746 -31.81 5.63 -19.42
CA ALA A 746 -32.86 5.32 -18.45
C ALA A 746 -32.51 4.09 -17.62
N GLU A 747 -31.94 3.05 -18.22
CA GLU A 747 -31.44 1.87 -17.50
C GLU A 747 -30.34 2.24 -16.48
N ARG A 748 -29.42 3.14 -16.83
CA ARG A 748 -28.42 3.67 -15.88
C ARG A 748 -29.06 4.46 -14.75
N THR A 749 -30.09 5.25 -15.06
CA THR A 749 -30.88 5.98 -14.04
C THR A 749 -31.53 4.99 -13.06
N PHE A 750 -32.13 3.90 -13.55
CA PHE A 750 -32.71 2.87 -12.69
C PHE A 750 -31.66 2.13 -11.85
N ALA A 751 -30.49 1.83 -12.42
CA ALA A 751 -29.39 1.24 -11.67
C ALA A 751 -28.94 2.18 -10.54
N LYS A 752 -28.75 3.47 -10.83
CA LYS A 752 -28.39 4.47 -9.83
C LYS A 752 -29.46 4.61 -8.74
N LEU A 753 -30.74 4.62 -9.10
CA LEU A 753 -31.83 4.62 -8.11
C LEU A 753 -31.84 3.37 -7.24
N ALA A 754 -31.48 2.20 -7.78
CA ALA A 754 -31.36 0.97 -7.00
C ALA A 754 -30.18 1.05 -6.01
N ASP A 755 -29.06 1.64 -6.41
CA ASP A 755 -27.92 1.88 -5.51
C ASP A 755 -28.28 2.86 -4.39
N GLU A 756 -28.96 3.96 -4.72
CA GLU A 756 -29.45 4.93 -3.73
C GLU A 756 -30.49 4.31 -2.80
N ALA A 757 -31.34 3.41 -3.29
CA ALA A 757 -32.27 2.64 -2.47
C ALA A 757 -31.53 1.79 -1.41
N GLN A 758 -30.37 1.21 -1.75
CA GLN A 758 -29.52 0.50 -0.78
C GLN A 758 -28.86 1.47 0.21
N LEU A 759 -28.42 2.63 -0.26
CA LEU A 759 -27.83 3.66 0.59
C LEU A 759 -28.82 4.15 1.65
N VAL A 760 -30.04 4.55 1.26
CA VAL A 760 -31.07 5.02 2.19
C VAL A 760 -31.50 3.93 3.16
N ARG A 761 -31.50 2.66 2.74
CA ARG A 761 -31.70 1.51 3.64
C ARG A 761 -30.60 1.42 4.69
N GLY A 762 -29.33 1.59 4.28
CA GLY A 762 -28.19 1.64 5.19
C GLY A 762 -28.26 2.82 6.17
N GLU A 763 -28.64 4.00 5.70
CA GLU A 763 -28.88 5.17 6.56
C GLU A 763 -30.02 4.93 7.57
N TYR A 764 -31.11 4.29 7.12
CA TYR A 764 -32.23 3.98 7.99
C TYR A 764 -31.84 2.95 9.06
N ASP A 765 -31.11 1.91 8.68
CA ASP A 765 -30.55 0.92 9.60
C ASP A 765 -29.65 1.58 10.66
N ASN A 766 -28.82 2.54 10.26
CA ASN A 766 -28.01 3.32 11.21
C ASN A 766 -28.87 4.11 12.22
N LEU A 767 -29.96 4.73 11.78
CA LEU A 767 -30.90 5.43 12.69
C LEU A 767 -31.59 4.45 13.65
N VAL A 768 -31.99 3.27 13.17
CA VAL A 768 -32.58 2.23 14.03
C VAL A 768 -31.56 1.68 15.03
N ASN A 769 -30.30 1.51 14.62
CA ASN A 769 -29.22 1.11 15.53
C ASN A 769 -28.90 2.20 16.57
N GLN A 770 -28.98 3.47 16.20
CA GLN A 770 -28.91 4.58 17.15
C GLN A 770 -30.07 4.50 18.16
N LEU A 771 -31.31 4.32 17.71
CA LEU A 771 -32.46 4.11 18.59
C LEU A 771 -32.21 2.93 19.55
N LYS A 772 -31.74 1.79 19.03
CA LYS A 772 -31.40 0.59 19.81
C LYS A 772 -30.40 0.87 20.93
N SER A 773 -29.42 1.74 20.72
CA SER A 773 -28.42 2.10 21.74
C SER A 773 -29.01 2.84 22.96
N TYR A 774 -30.21 3.41 22.79
CA TYR A 774 -30.94 4.11 23.85
C TYR A 774 -32.08 3.27 24.45
N VAL A 775 -32.39 2.09 23.94
CA VAL A 775 -33.48 1.27 24.48
C VAL A 775 -33.05 0.63 25.80
N GLN A 776 -33.75 0.95 26.90
CA GLN A 776 -33.48 0.41 28.24
C GLN A 776 -34.64 -0.44 28.79
N ASP A 777 -35.85 -0.28 28.26
CA ASP A 777 -37.07 -0.91 28.76
C ASP A 777 -38.12 -1.15 27.65
N ASP A 778 -39.32 -1.59 28.05
CA ASP A 778 -40.43 -1.92 27.16
C ASP A 778 -40.92 -0.72 26.33
N PHE A 779 -40.78 0.51 26.84
CA PHE A 779 -41.14 1.73 26.10
C PHE A 779 -40.22 1.92 24.89
N GLY A 780 -38.91 1.84 25.09
CA GLY A 780 -37.94 1.89 23.98
C GLY A 780 -38.07 0.69 23.02
N ASN A 781 -38.34 -0.51 23.56
CA ASN A 781 -38.50 -1.73 22.76
C ASN A 781 -39.69 -1.63 21.80
N ALA A 782 -40.78 -0.98 22.18
CA ALA A 782 -41.94 -0.78 21.30
C ALA A 782 -41.57 0.06 20.05
N PHE A 783 -40.83 1.15 20.23
CA PHE A 783 -40.35 1.96 19.10
C PHE A 783 -39.32 1.23 18.24
N LEU A 784 -38.40 0.49 18.87
CA LEU A 784 -37.43 -0.32 18.14
C LEU A 784 -38.12 -1.39 17.28
N ALA A 785 -39.16 -2.04 17.80
CA ALA A 785 -39.94 -3.02 17.05
C ALA A 785 -40.64 -2.39 15.83
N GLU A 786 -41.26 -1.22 15.98
CA GLU A 786 -41.88 -0.50 14.85
C GLU A 786 -40.83 -0.11 13.79
N ALA A 787 -39.70 0.44 14.21
CA ALA A 787 -38.62 0.86 13.32
C ALA A 787 -37.99 -0.34 12.57
N THR A 788 -37.81 -1.47 13.27
CA THR A 788 -37.31 -2.73 12.67
C THR A 788 -38.30 -3.30 11.66
N ALA A 789 -39.61 -3.26 11.96
CA ALA A 789 -40.63 -3.69 11.01
C ALA A 789 -40.62 -2.84 9.72
N ARG A 790 -40.33 -1.54 9.82
CA ARG A 790 -40.16 -0.66 8.67
C ARG A 790 -38.91 -0.99 7.85
N ILE A 791 -37.78 -1.36 8.48
CA ILE A 791 -36.62 -1.89 7.73
C ILE A 791 -37.04 -3.09 6.89
N GLY A 792 -37.81 -4.03 7.47
CA GLY A 792 -38.35 -5.17 6.73
C GLY A 792 -39.23 -4.75 5.55
N ALA A 793 -40.07 -3.72 5.71
CA ALA A 793 -40.89 -3.18 4.62
C ALA A 793 -40.06 -2.48 3.52
N VAL A 794 -38.96 -1.82 3.88
CA VAL A 794 -37.98 -1.25 2.94
C VAL A 794 -37.26 -2.35 2.19
N ASP A 795 -36.75 -3.37 2.88
CA ASP A 795 -36.09 -4.54 2.28
C ASP A 795 -37.05 -5.26 1.31
N ASP A 796 -38.32 -5.45 1.68
CA ASP A 796 -39.36 -6.00 0.80
C ASP A 796 -39.62 -5.14 -0.44
N ALA A 797 -39.63 -3.82 -0.30
CA ALA A 797 -39.83 -2.90 -1.42
C ALA A 797 -38.62 -2.89 -2.38
N ILE A 798 -37.39 -2.96 -1.84
CA ILE A 798 -36.15 -3.13 -2.60
C ILE A 798 -36.18 -4.44 -3.39
N LEU A 799 -36.53 -5.55 -2.74
CA LEU A 799 -36.61 -6.88 -3.37
C LEU A 799 -37.63 -6.92 -4.53
N ARG A 800 -38.70 -6.12 -4.44
CA ARG A 800 -39.71 -5.98 -5.50
C ARG A 800 -39.36 -4.92 -6.56
N ALA A 801 -38.23 -4.24 -6.43
CA ALA A 801 -37.82 -3.08 -7.23
C ALA A 801 -38.88 -1.94 -7.23
N ASP A 802 -39.62 -1.79 -6.14
CA ASP A 802 -40.61 -0.73 -5.93
C ASP A 802 -39.94 0.52 -5.33
N LEU A 803 -39.07 1.15 -6.14
CA LEU A 803 -38.27 2.31 -5.75
C LEU A 803 -39.10 3.48 -5.18
N PRO A 804 -40.27 3.86 -5.74
CA PRO A 804 -41.11 4.91 -5.16
C PRO A 804 -41.49 4.60 -3.71
N ARG A 805 -41.81 3.33 -3.42
CA ARG A 805 -42.17 2.88 -2.07
C ARG A 805 -40.97 2.84 -1.13
N VAL A 806 -39.78 2.46 -1.61
CA VAL A 806 -38.54 2.51 -0.82
C VAL A 806 -38.29 3.91 -0.29
N PHE A 807 -38.26 4.90 -1.19
CA PHE A 807 -37.97 6.29 -0.81
C PHE A 807 -39.09 6.90 0.06
N ALA A 808 -40.36 6.55 -0.19
CA ALA A 808 -41.46 6.98 0.68
C ALA A 808 -41.35 6.41 2.10
N LEU A 809 -41.08 5.10 2.24
CA LEU A 809 -40.90 4.45 3.54
C LEU A 809 -39.67 5.00 4.28
N TYR A 810 -38.59 5.31 3.57
CA TYR A 810 -37.40 5.93 4.15
C TYR A 810 -37.71 7.32 4.72
N GLU A 811 -38.31 8.22 3.94
CA GLU A 811 -38.60 9.59 4.39
C GLU A 811 -39.58 9.60 5.58
N GLU A 812 -40.66 8.81 5.50
CA GLU A 812 -41.59 8.65 6.62
C GLU A 812 -40.90 8.03 7.85
N GLY A 813 -40.05 7.02 7.61
CA GLY A 813 -39.34 6.30 8.65
C GLY A 813 -38.31 7.17 9.37
N LYS A 814 -37.52 7.94 8.63
CA LYS A 814 -36.43 8.78 9.14
C LYS A 814 -36.94 9.77 10.18
N ASP A 815 -38.01 10.48 9.85
CA ASP A 815 -38.64 11.44 10.76
C ASP A 815 -39.26 10.76 11.99
N ALA A 816 -39.89 9.60 11.79
CA ALA A 816 -40.48 8.83 12.88
C ALA A 816 -39.41 8.34 13.87
N VAL A 817 -38.35 7.69 13.38
CA VAL A 817 -37.24 7.18 14.20
C VAL A 817 -36.51 8.33 14.90
N GLY A 818 -36.28 9.46 14.22
CA GLY A 818 -35.69 10.64 14.84
C GLY A 818 -36.53 11.18 16.01
N LYS A 819 -37.86 11.16 15.91
CA LYS A 819 -38.76 11.50 17.03
C LYS A 819 -38.74 10.45 18.14
N GLN A 820 -38.67 9.17 17.79
CA GLN A 820 -38.61 8.06 18.74
C GLN A 820 -37.30 8.04 19.54
N ILE A 821 -36.16 8.37 18.92
CA ILE A 821 -34.87 8.54 19.62
C ILE A 821 -35.00 9.61 20.72
N VAL A 822 -35.55 10.77 20.36
CA VAL A 822 -35.78 11.87 21.31
C VAL A 822 -36.72 11.45 22.43
N ALA A 823 -37.83 10.79 22.11
CA ALA A 823 -38.79 10.32 23.11
C ALA A 823 -38.17 9.30 24.07
N THR A 824 -37.37 8.35 23.56
CA THR A 824 -36.68 7.33 24.36
C THR A 824 -35.65 7.97 25.29
N LYS A 825 -34.86 8.92 24.80
CA LYS A 825 -33.90 9.69 25.62
C LYS A 825 -34.59 10.43 26.77
N ILE A 826 -35.71 11.12 26.50
CA ILE A 826 -36.49 11.81 27.54
C ILE A 826 -37.03 10.82 28.57
N HIS A 827 -37.61 9.71 28.10
CA HIS A 827 -38.16 8.67 28.95
C HIS A 827 -37.10 8.09 29.90
N ASN A 828 -35.96 7.66 29.39
CA ASN A 828 -34.87 7.11 30.21
C ASN A 828 -34.41 8.09 31.30
N LEU A 829 -34.23 9.37 30.95
CA LEU A 829 -33.85 10.39 31.93
C LEU A 829 -34.94 10.60 32.98
N ASN A 830 -36.21 10.63 32.59
CA ASN A 830 -37.33 10.79 33.53
C ASN A 830 -37.47 9.58 34.46
N THR A 831 -37.43 8.36 33.92
CA THR A 831 -37.46 7.12 34.71
C THR A 831 -36.32 7.11 35.73
N LYS A 832 -35.10 7.50 35.32
CA LYS A 832 -33.96 7.57 36.24
C LYS A 832 -34.12 8.68 37.29
N ARG A 833 -34.70 9.83 36.94
CA ARG A 833 -35.05 10.89 37.91
C ARG A 833 -36.07 10.40 38.93
N GLU A 834 -37.14 9.74 38.48
CA GLU A 834 -38.17 9.19 39.37
C GLU A 834 -37.58 8.16 40.34
N GLU A 835 -36.74 7.25 39.83
CA GLU A 835 -35.99 6.29 40.65
C GLU A 835 -35.12 6.99 41.71
N LEU A 836 -34.36 8.02 41.32
CA LEU A 836 -33.49 8.76 42.24
C LEU A 836 -34.28 9.61 43.24
N VAL A 837 -35.39 10.23 42.85
CA VAL A 837 -36.29 10.95 43.77
C VAL A 837 -36.89 9.99 44.80
N ALA A 838 -37.29 8.78 44.38
CA ALA A 838 -37.77 7.74 45.29
C ALA A 838 -36.67 7.31 46.28
N LYS A 839 -35.45 7.03 45.79
CA LYS A 839 -34.27 6.73 46.62
C LYS A 839 -33.95 7.86 47.61
N ILE A 840 -33.97 9.12 47.18
CA ILE A 840 -33.83 10.29 48.08
C ILE A 840 -34.91 10.26 49.17
N GLY A 841 -36.17 9.99 48.79
CA GLY A 841 -37.28 9.87 49.74
C GLY A 841 -37.14 8.70 50.73
N GLU A 842 -36.48 7.61 50.34
CA GLU A 842 -36.11 6.51 51.26
C GLU A 842 -35.02 6.93 52.24
N VAL A 843 -33.97 7.59 51.76
CA VAL A 843 -32.87 8.12 52.59
C VAL A 843 -33.37 9.18 53.59
N GLU A 844 -34.30 10.04 53.17
CA GLU A 844 -35.00 11.00 54.04
C GLU A 844 -35.81 10.31 55.14
N ARG A 845 -36.66 9.33 54.77
CA ARG A 845 -37.47 8.57 55.74
C ARG A 845 -36.60 7.75 56.69
N GLY A 846 -35.46 7.26 56.22
CA GLY A 846 -34.47 6.54 57.03
C GLY A 846 -33.71 7.42 58.02
N GLY A 847 -33.80 8.75 57.93
CA GLY A 847 -33.15 9.68 58.87
C GLY A 847 -31.68 9.95 58.61
N LEU A 848 -31.13 9.42 57.53
CA LEU A 848 -29.70 9.42 57.22
C LEU A 848 -29.16 10.83 56.93
N ILE A 849 -30.03 11.71 56.41
CA ILE A 849 -29.73 13.13 56.14
C ILE A 849 -29.41 13.94 57.40
N GLN A 850 -29.76 13.47 58.60
CA GLN A 850 -29.41 14.17 59.85
C GLN A 850 -27.90 14.22 60.14
N PHE A 851 -27.09 13.47 59.39
CA PHE A 851 -25.65 13.31 59.64
C PHE A 851 -24.76 13.72 58.47
N VAL A 852 -25.33 14.15 57.34
CA VAL A 852 -24.59 14.60 56.17
C VAL A 852 -24.99 16.03 55.81
N GLU A 853 -24.06 16.82 55.28
CA GLU A 853 -24.31 18.22 54.93
C GLU A 853 -25.28 18.35 53.74
N THR A 854 -25.29 17.37 52.85
CA THR A 854 -26.17 17.36 51.67
C THR A 854 -27.61 17.09 52.09
N THR A 855 -28.47 18.09 51.93
CA THR A 855 -29.90 17.94 52.23
C THR A 855 -30.60 17.18 51.11
N GLY A 856 -31.67 16.45 51.45
CA GLY A 856 -32.54 15.83 50.44
C GLY A 856 -33.15 16.86 49.47
N GLY A 857 -33.34 18.10 49.93
CA GLY A 857 -33.70 19.24 49.07
C GLY A 857 -32.65 19.56 48.02
N GLY A 858 -31.37 19.63 48.40
CA GLY A 858 -30.26 19.88 47.47
C GLY A 858 -30.09 18.77 46.43
N LEU A 859 -30.23 17.50 46.82
CA LEU A 859 -30.19 16.38 45.87
C LEU A 859 -31.39 16.41 44.91
N ARG A 860 -32.60 16.72 45.40
CA ARG A 860 -33.77 16.89 44.52
C ARG A 860 -33.61 18.03 43.54
N GLU A 861 -33.00 19.14 43.96
CA GLU A 861 -32.71 20.28 43.08
C GLU A 861 -31.72 19.88 41.97
N GLN A 862 -30.67 19.13 42.31
CA GLN A 862 -29.72 18.60 41.31
C GLN A 862 -30.41 17.63 40.33
N VAL A 863 -31.28 16.73 40.80
CA VAL A 863 -32.07 15.84 39.93
C VAL A 863 -33.02 16.63 39.03
N ALA A 864 -33.66 17.68 39.55
CA ALA A 864 -34.58 18.55 38.81
C ALA A 864 -33.87 19.49 37.82
N ALA A 865 -32.62 19.86 38.09
CA ALA A 865 -31.79 20.70 37.24
C ALA A 865 -31.31 19.97 35.98
N VAL A 866 -31.27 18.63 36.00
CA VAL A 866 -31.11 17.87 34.76
C VAL A 866 -32.36 18.14 33.92
N GLN A 867 -32.22 18.81 32.79
CA GLN A 867 -33.27 19.01 31.80
C GLN A 867 -32.70 18.62 30.42
N TYR A 868 -33.48 17.84 29.66
CA TYR A 868 -33.10 17.49 28.30
C TYR A 868 -33.89 18.36 27.34
N ASP A 869 -33.21 19.21 26.59
CA ASP A 869 -33.79 20.05 25.56
C ASP A 869 -33.58 19.38 24.19
N PRO A 870 -34.65 18.86 23.56
CA PRO A 870 -34.55 18.20 22.25
C PRO A 870 -34.08 19.12 21.13
N VAL A 871 -34.31 20.42 21.26
CA VAL A 871 -33.93 21.41 20.24
C VAL A 871 -32.43 21.68 20.33
N LEU A 872 -31.88 21.81 21.54
CA LEU A 872 -30.44 21.95 21.74
C LEU A 872 -29.67 20.69 21.34
N ASP A 873 -30.19 19.49 21.62
CA ASP A 873 -29.57 18.22 21.18
C ASP A 873 -29.55 18.10 19.64
N ARG A 874 -30.57 18.62 18.94
CA ARG A 874 -30.58 18.66 17.47
C ARG A 874 -29.66 19.72 16.87
N LEU A 875 -29.55 20.89 17.50
CA LEU A 875 -28.74 22.00 17.00
C LEU A 875 -27.24 21.81 17.26
N LYS A 876 -26.88 21.04 18.29
CA LYS A 876 -25.49 20.77 18.71
C LYS A 876 -25.30 19.30 19.10
N PRO A 877 -25.48 18.36 18.15
CA PRO A 877 -25.37 16.92 18.43
C PRO A 877 -24.00 16.53 18.99
N GLU A 878 -22.94 17.29 18.70
CA GLU A 878 -21.58 17.10 19.23
C GLU A 878 -21.45 17.26 20.75
N LEU A 879 -22.39 17.95 21.41
CA LEU A 879 -22.35 18.15 22.86
C LEU A 879 -22.97 16.98 23.65
N ASP A 880 -23.72 16.09 22.98
CA ASP A 880 -24.41 14.93 23.55
C ASP A 880 -25.10 15.25 24.90
N TYR A 881 -26.10 16.13 24.85
CA TYR A 881 -26.83 16.60 26.04
C TYR A 881 -27.50 15.45 26.79
N TYR A 882 -27.84 14.37 26.09
CA TYR A 882 -28.33 13.16 26.71
C TYR A 882 -27.28 12.51 27.63
N GLN A 883 -26.06 12.28 27.15
CA GLN A 883 -24.98 11.73 27.98
C GLN A 883 -24.61 12.65 29.14
N GLN A 884 -24.65 13.98 28.95
CA GLN A 884 -24.47 14.92 30.05
C GLN A 884 -25.55 14.74 31.13
N GLY A 885 -26.81 14.60 30.72
CA GLY A 885 -27.91 14.32 31.65
C GLY A 885 -27.76 12.99 32.37
N VAL A 886 -27.36 11.92 31.67
CA VAL A 886 -27.07 10.61 32.28
C VAL A 886 -25.92 10.71 33.29
N ARG A 887 -24.83 11.40 32.97
CA ARG A 887 -23.70 11.61 33.89
C ARG A 887 -24.09 12.40 35.13
N ALA A 888 -24.89 13.47 34.98
CA ALA A 888 -25.38 14.26 36.09
C ALA A 888 -26.25 13.42 37.04
N LEU A 889 -27.16 12.59 36.51
CA LEU A 889 -27.97 11.68 37.34
C LEU A 889 -27.12 10.57 37.99
N ALA A 890 -26.13 10.02 37.28
CA ALA A 890 -25.20 9.05 37.84
C ALA A 890 -24.33 9.64 38.97
N GLN A 891 -23.99 10.93 38.90
CA GLN A 891 -23.33 11.63 39.99
C GLN A 891 -24.22 11.69 41.23
N VAL A 892 -25.50 12.06 41.09
CA VAL A 892 -26.46 12.03 42.20
C VAL A 892 -26.60 10.62 42.79
N GLU A 893 -26.67 9.58 41.95
CA GLU A 893 -26.72 8.19 42.40
C GLU A 893 -25.48 7.79 43.20
N SER A 894 -24.29 8.20 42.75
CA SER A 894 -23.03 7.99 43.45
C SER A 894 -22.98 8.72 44.78
N GLU A 895 -23.47 9.97 44.83
CA GLU A 895 -23.60 10.74 46.07
C GLU A 895 -24.53 10.02 47.06
N LEU A 896 -25.71 9.57 46.62
CA LEU A 896 -26.64 8.75 47.41
C LEU A 896 -25.99 7.47 47.95
N GLY A 897 -25.23 6.75 47.13
CA GLY A 897 -24.52 5.54 47.53
C GLY A 897 -23.45 5.79 48.60
N ARG A 898 -22.84 6.98 48.62
CA ARG A 898 -21.83 7.37 49.62
C ARG A 898 -22.44 7.97 50.88
N MET A 899 -23.69 8.44 50.85
CA MET A 899 -24.31 9.11 52.01
C MET A 899 -24.26 8.25 53.27
N GLN A 900 -24.47 6.94 53.18
CA GLN A 900 -24.44 6.05 54.35
C GLN A 900 -23.04 6.03 54.99
N GLU A 901 -21.99 5.95 54.19
CA GLU A 901 -20.60 5.98 54.67
C GLU A 901 -20.27 7.33 55.31
N VAL A 902 -20.65 8.44 54.67
CA VAL A 902 -20.43 9.79 55.21
C VAL A 902 -21.22 10.00 56.51
N ALA A 903 -22.45 9.52 56.58
CA ALA A 903 -23.29 9.57 57.78
C ALA A 903 -22.64 8.79 58.94
N LEU A 904 -22.13 7.58 58.68
CA LEU A 904 -21.43 6.78 59.68
C LEU A 904 -20.17 7.49 60.20
N ASN A 905 -19.34 8.01 59.30
CA ASN A 905 -18.14 8.76 59.67
C ASN A 905 -18.48 10.00 60.52
N SER A 906 -19.54 10.73 60.18
CA SER A 906 -20.04 11.89 60.93
C SER A 906 -20.53 11.49 62.33
N ILE A 907 -21.26 10.38 62.43
CA ILE A 907 -21.71 9.82 63.71
C ILE A 907 -20.51 9.44 64.59
N ASP A 908 -19.48 8.81 64.02
CA ASP A 908 -18.28 8.43 64.76
C ASP A 908 -17.53 9.65 65.33
N LEU A 909 -17.35 10.70 64.52
CA LEU A 909 -16.71 11.94 64.96
C LEU A 909 -17.48 12.59 66.12
N ARG A 910 -18.81 12.58 66.06
CA ARG A 910 -19.67 13.11 67.12
C ARG A 910 -19.62 12.26 68.39
N VAL A 911 -19.65 10.93 68.29
CA VAL A 911 -19.46 10.02 69.43
C VAL A 911 -18.08 10.22 70.07
N GLN A 912 -17.02 10.39 69.26
CA GLN A 912 -15.69 10.71 69.75
C GLN A 912 -15.67 12.06 70.49
N LYS A 913 -16.35 13.08 69.96
CA LYS A 913 -16.46 14.37 70.64
C LYS A 913 -17.16 14.26 72.00
N VAL A 914 -18.28 13.55 72.08
CA VAL A 914 -18.99 13.29 73.36
C VAL A 914 -18.07 12.62 74.36
N ARG A 915 -17.29 11.61 73.93
CA ARG A 915 -16.30 10.95 74.77
C ARG A 915 -15.27 11.94 75.29
N THR A 916 -14.68 12.75 74.40
CA THR A 916 -13.69 13.76 74.76
C THR A 916 -14.25 14.77 75.77
N ASP A 917 -15.50 15.22 75.59
CA ASP A 917 -16.14 16.14 76.53
C ASP A 917 -16.36 15.52 77.91
N ILE A 918 -16.73 14.22 77.96
CA ILE A 918 -16.85 13.46 79.23
C ILE A 918 -15.49 13.23 79.89
N ASP A 919 -14.46 12.89 79.11
CA ASP A 919 -13.09 12.67 79.60
C ASP A 919 -12.49 13.99 80.14
N ASN A 920 -12.67 15.10 79.43
CA ASN A 920 -12.29 16.44 79.91
C ASN A 920 -13.02 16.79 81.22
N ALA A 921 -14.33 16.52 81.30
CA ALA A 921 -15.10 16.73 82.52
C ALA A 921 -14.61 15.83 83.67
N ARG A 922 -14.19 14.59 83.37
CA ARG A 922 -13.60 13.69 84.37
C ARG A 922 -12.30 14.25 84.94
N GLU A 923 -11.41 14.78 84.10
CA GLU A 923 -10.12 15.34 84.52
C GLU A 923 -10.28 16.53 85.49
N ILE A 924 -11.31 17.35 85.31
CA ILE A 924 -11.64 18.46 86.23
C ILE A 924 -12.42 18.02 87.49
N GLY A 925 -12.60 16.70 87.71
CA GLY A 925 -13.20 16.15 88.92
C GLY A 925 -14.73 16.02 88.87
N ALA A 926 -15.37 16.06 87.69
CA ALA A 926 -16.83 15.99 87.57
C ALA A 926 -17.45 14.72 88.19
N ARG A 927 -16.69 13.62 88.25
CA ARG A 927 -17.14 12.37 88.87
C ARG A 927 -17.56 12.58 90.32
N ASP A 928 -16.80 13.38 91.05
CA ASP A 928 -17.02 13.64 92.47
C ASP A 928 -17.88 14.90 92.64
N LEU A 929 -17.65 15.92 91.82
CA LEU A 929 -18.35 17.20 91.89
C LEU A 929 -19.78 17.18 91.38
N ALA A 930 -20.12 16.31 90.42
CA ALA A 930 -21.41 16.29 89.72
C ALA A 930 -21.83 14.85 89.38
N GLN A 931 -21.69 13.93 90.33
CA GLN A 931 -21.81 12.48 90.13
C GLN A 931 -23.06 12.03 89.37
N SER A 932 -24.25 12.59 89.65
CA SER A 932 -25.47 12.16 88.94
C SER A 932 -25.48 12.60 87.48
N VAL A 933 -24.95 13.79 87.17
CA VAL A 933 -24.82 14.31 85.80
C VAL A 933 -23.73 13.53 85.06
N PHE A 934 -22.64 13.17 85.76
CA PHE A 934 -21.56 12.36 85.20
C PHE A 934 -22.06 10.98 84.78
N ASN A 935 -22.75 10.27 85.68
CA ASN A 935 -23.30 8.95 85.39
C ASN A 935 -24.34 9.00 84.26
N SER A 936 -25.18 10.05 84.23
CA SER A 936 -26.15 10.27 83.14
C SER A 936 -25.48 10.50 81.78
N ALA A 937 -24.41 11.31 81.74
CA ALA A 937 -23.66 11.55 80.51
C ALA A 937 -22.96 10.29 80.00
N VAL A 938 -22.35 9.49 80.89
CA VAL A 938 -21.72 8.21 80.56
C VAL A 938 -22.74 7.20 80.04
N ASP A 939 -23.88 7.03 80.71
CA ASP A 939 -24.95 6.11 80.27
C ASP A 939 -25.50 6.50 78.89
N ASN A 940 -25.71 7.79 78.63
CA ASN A 940 -26.16 8.26 77.31
C ASN A 940 -25.10 8.09 76.23
N TYR A 941 -23.81 8.27 76.56
CA TYR A 941 -22.68 8.00 75.68
C TYR A 941 -22.58 6.51 75.33
N GLU A 942 -22.68 5.62 76.33
CA GLU A 942 -22.64 4.16 76.10
C GLU A 942 -23.80 3.70 75.22
N LYS A 943 -25.02 4.19 75.47
CA LYS A 943 -26.18 3.96 74.60
C LYS A 943 -25.95 4.44 73.18
N ALA A 944 -25.42 5.65 73.00
CA ALA A 944 -25.11 6.17 71.67
C ALA A 944 -24.03 5.32 70.96
N ARG A 945 -22.95 4.95 71.66
CA ARG A 945 -21.86 4.11 71.14
C ARG A 945 -22.36 2.72 70.74
N ASP A 946 -23.17 2.09 71.58
CA ASP A 946 -23.66 0.73 71.34
C ASP A 946 -24.67 0.69 70.18
N MET A 947 -25.52 1.72 70.04
CA MET A 947 -26.37 1.87 68.85
C MET A 947 -25.54 2.02 67.57
N VAL A 948 -24.44 2.78 67.59
CA VAL A 948 -23.53 2.93 66.44
C VAL A 948 -22.82 1.62 66.10
N PHE A 949 -22.43 0.85 67.11
CA PHE A 949 -21.85 -0.49 66.92
C PHE A 949 -22.84 -1.46 66.25
N LEU A 950 -24.13 -1.41 66.63
CA LEU A 950 -25.18 -2.20 66.00
C LEU A 950 -25.41 -1.82 64.54
N VAL A 951 -25.22 -0.55 64.17
CA VAL A 951 -25.29 -0.12 62.75
C VAL A 951 -24.12 -0.66 61.93
N ARG A 952 -22.90 -0.65 62.49
CA ARG A 952 -21.70 -1.13 61.79
C ARG A 952 -21.70 -2.64 61.58
N ASN A 953 -22.30 -3.39 62.52
CA ASN A 953 -22.31 -4.86 62.51
C ASN A 953 -23.73 -5.41 62.28
N LYS A 954 -24.32 -5.04 61.14
CA LYS A 954 -25.67 -5.49 60.78
C LYS A 954 -25.70 -7.02 60.63
N LEU A 955 -26.42 -7.71 61.51
CA LEU A 955 -26.69 -9.15 61.38
C LEU A 955 -27.69 -9.37 60.24
N GLU A 956 -27.48 -10.39 59.40
CA GLU A 956 -28.46 -10.77 58.37
C GLU A 956 -29.84 -10.99 59.01
N GLY A 957 -30.83 -10.20 58.59
CA GLY A 957 -32.20 -10.25 59.09
C GLY A 957 -32.60 -9.19 60.12
N SER A 958 -31.71 -8.26 60.51
CA SER A 958 -32.10 -7.16 61.41
C SER A 958 -33.00 -6.12 60.71
N GLU A 959 -33.96 -5.56 61.45
CA GLU A 959 -34.83 -4.46 60.98
C GLU A 959 -34.02 -3.25 60.46
N ALA A 960 -34.70 -2.37 59.71
CA ALA A 960 -34.10 -1.15 59.16
C ALA A 960 -33.43 -0.32 60.26
N ILE A 961 -32.21 0.17 59.98
CA ILE A 961 -31.44 0.97 60.93
C ILE A 961 -32.19 2.29 61.18
N ASP A 962 -32.58 2.54 62.43
CA ASP A 962 -33.22 3.78 62.84
C ASP A 962 -32.19 4.91 63.08
N PHE A 963 -31.75 5.57 62.00
CA PHE A 963 -30.84 6.71 62.11
C PHE A 963 -31.46 7.91 62.84
N ILE A 964 -32.80 8.04 62.85
CA ILE A 964 -33.50 9.08 63.61
C ILE A 964 -33.31 8.83 65.11
N GLY A 965 -33.52 7.59 65.56
CA GLY A 965 -33.27 7.15 66.93
C GLY A 965 -31.82 7.41 67.36
N ILE A 966 -30.85 7.06 66.52
CA ILE A 966 -29.42 7.33 66.76
C ILE A 966 -29.15 8.83 66.88
N GLY A 967 -29.76 9.63 66.01
CA GLY A 967 -29.55 11.09 65.98
C GLY A 967 -30.11 11.78 67.22
N ASN A 968 -31.26 11.31 67.71
CA ASN A 968 -31.85 11.80 68.96
C ASN A 968 -31.00 11.38 70.16
N GLN A 969 -30.54 10.13 70.21
CA GLN A 969 -29.70 9.63 71.31
C GLN A 969 -28.33 10.33 71.35
N LEU A 970 -27.73 10.58 70.19
CA LEU A 970 -26.46 11.30 70.07
C LEU A 970 -26.59 12.76 70.49
N ARG A 971 -27.68 13.45 70.08
CA ARG A 971 -27.98 14.82 70.55
C ARG A 971 -28.19 14.86 72.07
N ALA A 972 -28.87 13.87 72.64
CA ALA A 972 -29.02 13.76 74.08
C ALA A 972 -27.67 13.55 74.78
N ALA A 973 -26.81 12.69 74.25
CA ALA A 973 -25.46 12.45 74.76
C ALA A 973 -24.57 13.71 74.67
N GLU A 974 -24.60 14.44 73.55
CA GLU A 974 -23.92 15.73 73.37
C GLU A 974 -24.41 16.80 74.36
N ALA A 975 -25.73 16.94 74.52
CA ALA A 975 -26.31 17.91 75.45
C ALA A 975 -25.93 17.58 76.90
N GLN A 976 -25.97 16.31 77.29
CA GLN A 976 -25.60 15.85 78.64
C GLN A 976 -24.09 15.98 78.90
N ALA A 977 -23.23 15.66 77.92
CA ALA A 977 -21.78 15.85 78.04
C ALA A 977 -21.41 17.34 78.16
N ASN A 978 -22.05 18.21 77.38
CA ASN A 978 -21.85 19.65 77.49
C ASN A 978 -22.37 20.20 78.84
N GLN A 979 -23.55 19.76 79.27
CA GLN A 979 -24.10 20.12 80.59
C GLN A 979 -23.19 19.65 81.74
N LEU A 980 -22.65 18.43 81.64
CA LEU A 980 -21.68 17.88 82.58
C LEU A 980 -20.43 18.76 82.67
N ASN A 981 -19.85 19.11 81.52
CA ASN A 981 -18.64 19.91 81.45
C ASN A 981 -18.87 21.31 82.05
N GLN A 982 -19.98 21.97 81.69
CA GLN A 982 -20.36 23.27 82.27
C GLN A 982 -20.56 23.17 83.78
N THR A 983 -21.34 22.19 84.25
CA THR A 983 -21.62 22.01 85.69
C THR A 983 -20.35 21.72 86.49
N ALA A 984 -19.45 20.92 85.94
CA ALA A 984 -18.18 20.59 86.58
C ALA A 984 -17.25 21.79 86.67
N ILE A 985 -17.13 22.59 85.61
CA ILE A 985 -16.37 23.85 85.59
C ILE A 985 -16.95 24.83 86.62
N GLU A 986 -18.28 25.02 86.63
CA GLU A 986 -18.94 25.94 87.56
C GLU A 986 -18.73 25.54 89.03
N ARG A 987 -18.86 24.24 89.35
CA ARG A 987 -18.65 23.74 90.71
C ARG A 987 -17.17 23.81 91.13
N ARG A 988 -16.24 23.51 90.22
CA ARG A 988 -14.80 23.64 90.49
C ARG A 988 -14.42 25.09 90.79
N ASN A 989 -14.88 26.02 89.96
CA ASN A 989 -14.65 27.45 90.16
C ASN A 989 -15.25 27.95 91.48
N ALA A 990 -16.43 27.45 91.89
CA ALA A 990 -17.02 27.76 93.19
C ALA A 990 -16.13 27.33 94.37
N LEU A 991 -15.50 26.15 94.28
CA LEU A 991 -14.62 25.64 95.33
C LEU A 991 -13.30 26.37 95.42
N ASP A 992 -12.65 26.58 94.27
CA ASP A 992 -11.40 27.35 94.23
C ASP A 992 -11.64 28.77 94.76
N TYR A 993 -12.78 29.39 94.43
CA TYR A 993 -13.18 30.68 94.99
C TYR A 993 -13.41 30.65 96.51
N MET A 994 -14.12 29.66 97.04
CA MET A 994 -14.32 29.51 98.49
C MET A 994 -12.99 29.31 99.23
N ARG A 995 -12.07 28.52 98.65
CA ARG A 995 -10.72 28.31 99.19
C ARG A 995 -9.97 29.63 99.30
N ASP A 996 -9.98 30.44 98.25
CA ASP A 996 -9.32 31.75 98.25
C ASP A 996 -9.86 32.67 99.34
N ILE A 997 -11.18 32.69 99.55
CA ILE A 997 -11.79 33.47 100.63
C ILE A 997 -11.38 32.96 102.02
N VAL A 998 -11.31 31.64 102.23
CA VAL A 998 -10.78 31.05 103.48
C VAL A 998 -9.34 31.48 103.71
N LEU A 999 -8.49 31.35 102.71
CA LEU A 999 -7.06 31.73 102.80
C LEU A 999 -6.90 33.22 103.12
N TRP A 1000 -7.67 34.11 102.47
CA TRP A 1000 -7.59 35.53 102.78
C TRP A 1000 -8.18 35.89 104.14
N THR A 1001 -9.21 35.16 104.59
CA THR A 1001 -9.77 35.35 105.94
C THR A 1001 -8.77 34.91 106.99
N TYR A 1002 -8.06 33.80 106.74
CA TYR A 1002 -6.95 33.35 107.55
C TYR A 1002 -5.80 34.39 107.60
N ASP A 1003 -5.40 34.96 106.46
CA ASP A 1003 -4.40 36.03 106.41
C ASP A 1003 -4.81 37.26 107.24
N MET A 1004 -6.07 37.70 107.10
CA MET A 1004 -6.63 38.80 107.91
C MET A 1004 -6.51 38.51 109.41
N THR A 1005 -6.81 37.27 109.79
CA THR A 1005 -6.76 36.80 111.19
C THR A 1005 -5.35 36.81 111.72
N ARG A 1006 -4.39 36.34 110.92
CA ARG A 1006 -2.97 36.40 111.27
C ARG A 1006 -2.50 37.83 111.50
N PHE A 1007 -3.00 38.80 110.75
CA PHE A 1007 -2.69 40.22 110.99
C PHE A 1007 -3.35 40.75 112.26
N LEU A 1008 -4.57 40.32 112.58
CA LEU A 1008 -5.22 40.63 113.86
C LEU A 1008 -4.48 39.99 115.04
N ASP A 1009 -3.97 38.77 114.90
CA ASP A 1009 -3.10 38.09 115.86
C ASP A 1009 -1.84 38.92 116.16
N GLN A 1010 -1.20 39.48 115.13
CA GLN A 1010 -0.05 40.38 115.29
C GLN A 1010 -0.42 41.72 115.93
N TRP A 1011 -1.67 42.13 115.79
CA TRP A 1011 -2.26 43.31 116.41
C TRP A 1011 -2.82 43.05 117.82
N HIS A 1012 -2.93 41.77 118.21
CA HIS A 1012 -3.60 41.33 119.43
C HIS A 1012 -3.10 41.99 120.72
N PRO A 1013 -1.80 42.32 120.91
CA PRO A 1013 -1.37 43.03 122.12
C PRO A 1013 -2.05 44.41 122.30
N VAL A 1014 -2.48 45.06 121.22
CA VAL A 1014 -3.25 46.32 121.28
C VAL A 1014 -4.73 46.03 121.62
N GLU A 1015 -5.27 44.91 121.13
CA GLU A 1015 -6.63 44.46 121.43
C GLU A 1015 -6.78 44.03 122.89
N GLU A 1016 -5.83 43.24 123.42
CA GLU A 1016 -5.80 42.69 124.78
C GLU A 1016 -5.71 43.78 125.85
N VAL A 1017 -4.96 44.86 125.59
CA VAL A 1017 -4.91 46.02 126.48
C VAL A 1017 -6.29 46.68 126.57
N GLY A 1018 -7.06 46.64 125.48
CA GLY A 1018 -8.44 47.11 125.45
C GLY A 1018 -8.58 48.64 125.40
N TYR A 1019 -9.78 49.07 125.00
CA TYR A 1019 -10.14 50.47 124.80
C TYR A 1019 -9.86 51.36 126.03
N GLU A 1020 -10.32 50.95 127.21
CA GLU A 1020 -10.24 51.76 128.45
C GLU A 1020 -8.81 51.95 128.94
N MET A 1021 -7.94 50.94 128.80
CA MET A 1021 -6.55 51.03 129.25
C MET A 1021 -5.69 51.86 128.29
N ILE A 1022 -5.94 51.78 126.97
CA ILE A 1022 -5.29 52.66 125.99
C ILE A 1022 -5.68 54.12 126.25
N LEU A 1023 -6.94 54.40 126.61
CA LEU A 1023 -7.40 55.74 126.94
C LEU A 1023 -6.79 56.30 128.23
N THR A 1024 -6.80 55.50 129.30
CA THR A 1024 -6.31 55.93 130.62
C THR A 1024 -4.78 56.06 130.69
N SER A 1025 -4.05 55.44 129.74
CA SER A 1025 -2.58 55.44 129.68
C SER A 1025 -1.94 56.66 128.98
N ALA A 1026 -2.68 57.72 128.66
CA ALA A 1026 -2.14 58.97 128.08
C ALA A 1026 -2.63 60.25 128.82
N PRO A 1027 -1.83 61.33 129.03
CA PRO A 1027 -0.39 61.54 128.84
C PRO A 1027 0.28 62.16 130.09
N THR A 1028 1.11 61.39 130.82
CA THR A 1028 2.12 61.98 131.72
C THR A 1028 3.50 61.41 131.40
N SER A 1029 4.18 62.06 130.44
CA SER A 1029 5.62 62.02 130.17
C SER A 1029 6.27 60.71 129.63
N ARG A 1030 6.87 60.87 128.43
CA ARG A 1030 8.00 60.15 127.80
C ARG A 1030 7.82 58.81 127.06
N ILE A 1031 6.75 58.03 127.19
CA ILE A 1031 6.54 56.80 126.38
C ILE A 1031 5.07 56.70 125.92
N ASP A 1032 4.84 56.53 124.61
CA ASP A 1032 3.52 56.37 123.99
C ASP A 1032 3.10 54.90 124.03
N THR A 1033 2.30 54.52 125.02
CA THR A 1033 1.90 53.14 125.31
C THR A 1033 1.26 52.46 124.10
N TYR A 1034 0.47 53.20 123.32
CA TYR A 1034 -0.16 52.71 122.10
C TYR A 1034 0.87 52.33 121.02
N LYS A 1035 2.00 53.02 120.93
CA LYS A 1035 3.09 52.62 120.02
C LYS A 1035 3.89 51.43 120.54
N VAL A 1036 4.05 51.31 121.86
CA VAL A 1036 4.77 50.17 122.47
C VAL A 1036 4.05 48.85 122.22
N PHE A 1037 2.72 48.85 122.28
CA PHE A 1037 1.93 47.65 122.05
C PHE A 1037 1.81 47.23 120.58
N GLN A 1038 2.31 48.03 119.63
CA GLN A 1038 2.40 47.65 118.20
C GLN A 1038 3.61 46.73 117.91
N ALA A 1039 3.86 45.75 118.77
CA ALA A 1039 5.07 44.92 118.72
C ALA A 1039 5.11 43.97 117.51
N GLY A 1040 3.95 43.51 117.03
CA GLY A 1040 3.85 42.53 115.92
C GLY A 1040 3.66 43.15 114.53
N ILE A 1041 2.88 44.22 114.43
CA ILE A 1041 2.64 44.96 113.18
C ILE A 1041 2.38 46.44 113.48
N ALA A 1042 3.01 47.33 112.72
CA ALA A 1042 2.75 48.76 112.85
C ALA A 1042 1.37 49.10 112.27
N VAL A 1043 0.67 50.06 112.87
CA VAL A 1043 -0.72 50.38 112.49
C VAL A 1043 -0.89 50.81 111.03
N ALA A 1044 0.14 51.45 110.46
CA ALA A 1044 0.14 51.84 109.05
C ALA A 1044 0.24 50.63 108.12
N ASP A 1045 1.02 49.61 108.51
CA ASP A 1045 1.15 48.37 107.76
C ASP A 1045 -0.08 47.48 107.93
N LEU A 1046 -0.69 47.44 109.13
CA LEU A 1046 -1.98 46.76 109.35
C LEU A 1046 -3.05 47.32 108.41
N ARG A 1047 -3.14 48.65 108.29
CA ARG A 1047 -4.06 49.27 107.34
C ARG A 1047 -3.74 48.91 105.90
N ARG A 1048 -2.47 48.97 105.50
CA ARG A 1048 -2.06 48.63 104.12
C ARG A 1048 -2.41 47.18 103.79
N GLU A 1049 -2.18 46.25 104.70
CA GLU A 1049 -2.54 44.84 104.52
C GLU A 1049 -4.05 44.62 104.51
N ALA A 1050 -4.81 45.33 105.34
CA ALA A 1050 -6.27 45.32 105.29
C ALA A 1050 -6.79 45.81 103.93
N GLU A 1051 -6.24 46.92 103.40
CA GLU A 1051 -6.59 47.46 102.08
C GLU A 1051 -6.24 46.47 100.97
N ARG A 1052 -5.05 45.84 101.05
CA ARG A 1052 -4.61 44.81 100.09
C ARG A 1052 -5.53 43.59 100.06
N LEU A 1053 -5.93 43.08 101.23
CA LEU A 1053 -6.85 41.94 101.31
C LEU A 1053 -8.25 42.32 100.81
N TYR A 1054 -8.75 43.50 101.16
CA TYR A 1054 -10.02 44.01 100.63
C TYR A 1054 -10.00 44.16 99.11
N ASP A 1055 -8.91 44.69 98.55
CA ASP A 1055 -8.74 44.81 97.10
C ASP A 1055 -8.67 43.46 96.40
N ARG A 1056 -8.00 42.46 96.99
CA ARG A 1056 -8.02 41.08 96.47
C ARG A 1056 -9.43 40.53 96.37
N VAL A 1057 -10.21 40.66 97.46
CA VAL A 1057 -11.61 40.20 97.47
C VAL A 1057 -12.42 40.97 96.44
N ARG A 1058 -12.25 42.29 96.34
CA ARG A 1058 -12.98 43.16 95.41
C ARG A 1058 -12.67 42.90 93.93
N LEU A 1059 -11.44 42.50 93.61
CA LEU A 1059 -11.01 42.28 92.23
C LEU A 1059 -11.40 40.91 91.69
N VAL A 1060 -11.68 39.94 92.56
CA VAL A 1060 -12.10 38.61 92.11
C VAL A 1060 -13.57 38.60 91.74
N VAL A 1061 -13.88 38.12 90.53
CA VAL A 1061 -15.25 37.92 90.07
C VAL A 1061 -15.77 36.62 90.70
N PRO A 1062 -16.79 36.68 91.58
CA PRO A 1062 -17.31 35.47 92.19
C PRO A 1062 -18.09 34.64 91.16
N PRO A 1063 -18.06 33.30 91.26
CA PRO A 1063 -19.02 32.46 90.57
C PRO A 1063 -20.45 32.88 90.90
N ALA A 1064 -21.38 32.80 89.94
CA ALA A 1064 -22.73 33.38 90.07
C ALA A 1064 -23.48 32.91 91.34
N ALA A 1065 -23.30 31.65 91.72
CA ALA A 1065 -23.91 31.07 92.92
C ALA A 1065 -23.30 31.60 94.25
N GLN A 1066 -22.10 32.18 94.22
CA GLN A 1066 -21.34 32.63 95.38
C GLN A 1066 -21.45 34.14 95.63
N GLY A 1067 -22.37 34.83 94.95
CA GLY A 1067 -22.54 36.28 95.09
C GLY A 1067 -22.83 36.73 96.52
N ASN A 1068 -23.65 35.98 97.27
CA ASN A 1068 -23.94 36.28 98.67
C ASN A 1068 -22.70 36.15 99.56
N LEU A 1069 -21.92 35.07 99.37
CA LEU A 1069 -20.68 34.84 100.09
C LEU A 1069 -19.66 35.94 99.82
N HIS A 1070 -19.52 36.36 98.56
CA HIS A 1070 -18.66 37.47 98.16
C HIS A 1070 -19.03 38.79 98.85
N GLN A 1071 -20.33 39.11 98.94
CA GLN A 1071 -20.79 40.32 99.63
C GLN A 1071 -20.51 40.26 101.14
N MET A 1072 -20.60 39.08 101.76
CA MET A 1072 -20.21 38.87 103.15
C MET A 1072 -18.71 39.08 103.34
N ALA A 1073 -17.89 38.53 102.43
CA ALA A 1073 -16.44 38.74 102.45
C ALA A 1073 -16.12 40.23 102.31
N LEU A 1074 -16.62 40.91 101.28
CA LEU A 1074 -16.43 42.36 101.10
C LEU A 1074 -16.82 43.16 102.35
N SER A 1075 -17.94 42.82 102.98
CA SER A 1075 -18.38 43.47 104.21
C SER A 1075 -17.40 43.26 105.35
N SER A 1076 -16.89 42.03 105.51
CA SER A 1076 -15.88 41.71 106.52
C SER A 1076 -14.57 42.46 106.27
N PHE A 1077 -13.95 42.29 105.11
CA PHE A 1077 -12.68 42.93 104.78
C PHE A 1077 -12.78 44.46 104.75
N SER A 1078 -13.91 45.05 104.32
CA SER A 1078 -14.14 46.49 104.43
C SER A 1078 -14.21 46.96 105.88
N THR A 1079 -14.81 46.16 106.77
CA THR A 1079 -14.87 46.45 108.20
C THR A 1079 -13.48 46.37 108.83
N PHE A 1080 -12.65 45.42 108.39
CA PHE A 1080 -11.24 45.34 108.78
C PHE A 1080 -10.44 46.58 108.38
N VAL A 1081 -10.58 47.05 107.14
CA VAL A 1081 -9.98 48.31 106.67
C VAL A 1081 -10.42 49.49 107.54
N LYS A 1082 -11.71 49.59 107.88
CA LYS A 1082 -12.23 50.67 108.74
C LYS A 1082 -11.70 50.58 110.16
N ALA A 1083 -11.54 49.38 110.72
CA ALA A 1083 -10.92 49.19 112.03
C ALA A 1083 -9.47 49.68 112.01
N ALA A 1084 -8.67 49.21 111.04
CA ALA A 1084 -7.27 49.58 110.89
C ALA A 1084 -7.06 51.08 110.59
N ASP A 1085 -7.90 51.71 109.75
CA ASP A 1085 -7.86 53.16 109.51
C ASP A 1085 -8.17 53.96 110.78
N ASN A 1086 -9.16 53.55 111.57
CA ASN A 1086 -9.48 54.22 112.83
C ASN A 1086 -8.37 54.06 113.88
N PHE A 1087 -7.76 52.87 114.00
CA PHE A 1087 -6.54 52.68 114.79
C PHE A 1087 -5.41 53.59 114.30
N GLN A 1088 -5.21 53.72 112.99
CA GLN A 1088 -4.17 54.58 112.43
C GLN A 1088 -4.42 56.05 112.77
N ARG A 1089 -5.66 56.53 112.62
CA ARG A 1089 -6.06 57.91 112.96
C ARG A 1089 -5.92 58.20 114.45
N TYR A 1090 -6.20 57.23 115.32
CA TYR A 1090 -5.90 57.36 116.74
C TYR A 1090 -4.40 57.61 116.99
N GLY A 1091 -3.53 56.88 116.30
CA GLY A 1091 -2.07 57.06 116.39
C GLY A 1091 -1.50 58.35 115.78
N MET A 1092 -2.31 59.17 115.10
CA MET A 1092 -1.88 60.45 114.51
C MET A 1092 -2.00 61.60 115.51
N TYR A 1093 -1.15 61.59 116.53
CA TYR A 1093 -1.21 62.52 117.66
C TYR A 1093 -1.15 63.99 117.25
N ASP A 1094 -0.35 64.33 116.26
CA ASP A 1094 -0.14 65.72 115.80
C ASP A 1094 -1.31 66.26 114.94
N ARG A 1095 -2.14 65.37 114.40
CA ARG A 1095 -3.17 65.73 113.41
C ARG A 1095 -4.56 65.88 114.02
N TYR A 1096 -4.86 65.17 115.10
CA TYR A 1096 -6.18 65.13 115.71
C TYR A 1096 -6.15 65.50 117.19
N PRO A 1097 -7.08 66.35 117.68
CA PRO A 1097 -7.20 66.64 119.10
C PRO A 1097 -7.67 65.39 119.86
N GLN A 1098 -7.32 65.30 121.15
CA GLN A 1098 -7.57 64.13 122.00
C GLN A 1098 -8.99 63.56 121.84
N ARG A 1099 -10.04 64.39 122.03
CA ARG A 1099 -11.44 63.97 121.91
C ARG A 1099 -11.78 63.29 120.57
N VAL A 1100 -11.14 63.70 119.48
CA VAL A 1100 -11.34 63.09 118.15
C VAL A 1100 -10.59 61.77 118.06
N ARG A 1101 -9.38 61.68 118.62
CA ARG A 1101 -8.62 60.42 118.69
C ARG A 1101 -9.37 59.38 119.52
N GLU A 1102 -9.82 59.71 120.72
CA GLU A 1102 -10.57 58.78 121.59
C GLU A 1102 -11.82 58.24 120.89
N ARG A 1103 -12.49 59.08 120.09
CA ARG A 1103 -13.61 58.68 119.23
C ARG A 1103 -13.16 57.69 118.15
N HIS A 1104 -12.03 57.92 117.49
CA HIS A 1104 -11.48 56.98 116.52
C HIS A 1104 -11.11 55.64 117.17
N LEU A 1105 -10.52 55.65 118.37
CA LEU A 1105 -10.22 54.41 119.09
C LEU A 1105 -11.49 53.63 119.43
N ALA A 1106 -12.53 54.31 119.96
CA ALA A 1106 -13.83 53.68 120.25
C ALA A 1106 -14.42 53.07 118.97
N GLN A 1107 -14.37 53.80 117.86
CA GLN A 1107 -14.82 53.33 116.55
C GLN A 1107 -13.99 52.14 116.07
N ALA A 1108 -12.67 52.13 116.29
CA ALA A 1108 -11.79 51.03 115.90
C ALA A 1108 -12.19 49.72 116.59
N PHE A 1109 -12.36 49.73 117.92
CA PHE A 1109 -12.82 48.58 118.69
C PHE A 1109 -14.24 48.16 118.31
N THR A 1110 -15.15 49.12 118.10
CA THR A 1110 -16.51 48.81 117.62
C THR A 1110 -16.48 48.11 116.24
N GLN A 1111 -15.60 48.55 115.33
CA GLN A 1111 -15.44 47.88 114.04
C GLN A 1111 -14.76 46.52 114.20
N LEU A 1112 -13.85 46.35 115.15
CA LEU A 1112 -13.18 45.08 115.42
C LEU A 1112 -14.16 44.01 115.95
N GLU A 1113 -15.01 44.37 116.90
CA GLU A 1113 -16.11 43.49 117.37
C GLU A 1113 -17.04 43.10 116.22
N ARG A 1114 -17.42 44.09 115.39
CA ARG A 1114 -18.24 43.83 114.21
C ARG A 1114 -17.52 42.92 113.20
N LEU A 1115 -16.22 43.08 113.04
CA LEU A 1115 -15.39 42.27 112.17
C LEU A 1115 -15.40 40.80 112.62
N HIS A 1116 -15.22 40.53 113.91
CA HIS A 1116 -15.28 39.18 114.46
C HIS A 1116 -16.62 38.50 114.17
N VAL A 1117 -17.74 39.22 114.36
CA VAL A 1117 -19.09 38.72 114.03
C VAL A 1117 -19.23 38.42 112.53
N LEU A 1118 -18.72 39.31 111.67
CA LEU A 1118 -18.77 39.12 110.22
C LEU A 1118 -17.90 37.95 109.77
N ASN A 1119 -16.74 37.72 110.38
CA ASN A 1119 -15.86 36.61 110.08
C ASN A 1119 -16.47 35.26 110.47
N ASP A 1120 -17.09 35.17 111.66
CA ASP A 1120 -17.78 33.96 112.11
C ASP A 1120 -18.94 33.61 111.18
N ALA A 1121 -19.73 34.61 110.77
CA ALA A 1121 -20.81 34.44 109.79
C ALA A 1121 -20.28 34.01 108.41
N LEU A 1122 -19.19 34.65 107.94
CA LEU A 1122 -18.56 34.34 106.65
C LEU A 1122 -18.09 32.89 106.62
N ILE A 1123 -17.35 32.45 107.63
CA ILE A 1123 -16.80 31.09 107.71
C ILE A 1123 -17.89 30.04 107.88
N THR A 1124 -18.90 30.32 108.70
CA THR A 1124 -20.05 29.43 108.85
C THR A 1124 -20.77 29.24 107.51
N GLN A 1125 -20.89 30.29 106.71
CA GLN A 1125 -21.48 30.22 105.38
C GLN A 1125 -20.60 29.42 104.41
N ILE A 1126 -19.27 29.60 104.42
CA ILE A 1126 -18.34 28.79 103.62
C ILE A 1126 -18.49 27.31 103.96
N LEU A 1127 -18.47 26.94 105.24
CA LEU A 1127 -18.63 25.55 105.69
C LEU A 1127 -19.97 24.95 105.26
N ARG A 1128 -21.05 25.73 105.34
CA ARG A 1128 -22.37 25.31 104.86
C ARG A 1128 -22.35 25.04 103.36
N ASP A 1129 -21.74 25.93 102.58
CA ASP A 1129 -21.69 25.81 101.12
C ASP A 1129 -20.78 24.64 100.70
N VAL A 1130 -19.63 24.45 101.35
CA VAL A 1130 -18.75 23.28 101.16
C VAL A 1130 -19.48 21.97 101.45
N LYS A 1131 -20.22 21.90 102.56
CA LYS A 1131 -21.02 20.72 102.90
C LYS A 1131 -22.13 20.46 101.89
N ALA A 1132 -22.74 21.50 101.32
CA ALA A 1132 -23.72 21.37 100.26
C ALA A 1132 -23.12 20.77 98.97
N TYR A 1133 -21.81 20.91 98.75
CA TYR A 1133 -21.09 20.25 97.66
C TYR A 1133 -20.64 18.83 97.97
N ASN A 1134 -20.80 18.34 99.21
CA ASN A 1134 -20.54 16.95 99.62
C ASN A 1134 -19.07 16.51 99.45
N LEU A 1135 -18.12 17.41 99.69
CA LEU A 1135 -16.68 17.19 99.46
C LEU A 1135 -15.95 16.97 100.79
N GLU A 1136 -15.97 15.74 101.28
CA GLU A 1136 -15.37 15.36 102.57
C GLU A 1136 -13.88 15.72 102.65
N ASP A 1137 -13.12 15.58 101.55
CA ASP A 1137 -11.69 15.92 101.52
C ASP A 1137 -11.43 17.43 101.56
N PHE A 1138 -12.23 18.24 100.86
CA PHE A 1138 -12.13 19.69 100.91
C PHE A 1138 -12.64 20.24 102.25
N GLU A 1139 -13.68 19.62 102.80
CA GLU A 1139 -14.14 19.88 104.17
C GLU A 1139 -13.03 19.55 105.17
N ARG A 1140 -12.26 18.48 104.99
CA ARG A 1140 -11.11 18.15 105.85
C ARG A 1140 -10.00 19.20 105.74
N ASP A 1141 -9.56 19.54 104.54
CA ASP A 1141 -8.48 20.52 104.31
C ASP A 1141 -8.87 21.91 104.83
N ILE A 1142 -10.11 22.35 104.58
CA ILE A 1142 -10.64 23.61 105.13
C ILE A 1142 -10.85 23.50 106.63
N SER A 1143 -11.30 22.35 107.16
CA SER A 1143 -11.49 22.18 108.60
C SER A 1143 -10.17 22.21 109.36
N ASP A 1144 -9.08 21.76 108.76
CA ASP A 1144 -7.73 21.90 109.31
C ASP A 1144 -7.30 23.38 109.35
N GLU A 1145 -7.46 24.13 108.26
CA GLU A 1145 -7.19 25.58 108.20
C GLU A 1145 -8.11 26.39 109.15
N LEU A 1146 -9.39 26.01 109.23
CA LEU A 1146 -10.38 26.62 110.10
C LEU A 1146 -10.20 26.23 111.56
N SER A 1147 -9.66 25.05 111.88
CA SER A 1147 -9.37 24.68 113.26
C SER A 1147 -8.30 25.60 113.87
N ALA A 1148 -7.31 26.02 113.07
CA ALA A 1148 -6.32 27.03 113.45
C ALA A 1148 -6.97 28.42 113.65
N PHE A 1149 -7.86 28.83 112.75
CA PHE A 1149 -8.62 30.08 112.87
C PHE A 1149 -9.60 30.08 114.07
N THR A 1150 -10.27 28.97 114.33
CA THR A 1150 -11.21 28.84 115.45
C THR A 1150 -10.47 28.80 116.79
N ALA A 1151 -9.25 28.26 116.81
CA ALA A 1151 -8.36 28.33 117.98
C ALA A 1151 -7.98 29.78 118.31
N TYR A 1152 -7.79 30.64 117.31
CA TYR A 1152 -7.62 32.09 117.50
C TYR A 1152 -8.88 32.76 118.09
N LEU A 1153 -10.05 32.57 117.47
CA LEU A 1153 -11.31 33.15 117.99
C LEU A 1153 -11.68 32.64 119.40
N ARG A 1154 -11.26 31.42 119.77
CA ARG A 1154 -11.49 30.86 121.11
C ARG A 1154 -10.51 31.37 122.17
N ARG A 1155 -9.30 31.79 121.79
CA ARG A 1155 -8.35 32.44 122.72
C ARG A 1155 -8.96 33.70 123.34
N ASP A 1156 -9.72 34.45 122.55
CA ASP A 1156 -10.35 35.72 122.95
C ASP A 1156 -11.50 35.55 123.96
N LYS A 1157 -12.17 34.37 124.00
CA LYS A 1157 -13.22 34.09 125.00
C LYS A 1157 -12.70 33.67 126.37
N SER A 1158 -11.40 33.38 126.50
CA SER A 1158 -10.78 32.98 127.76
C SER A 1158 -9.99 34.09 128.47
N ALA A 1159 -9.85 35.26 127.84
CA ALA A 1159 -9.22 36.46 128.39
C ALA A 1159 -10.28 37.53 128.72
N GLY A 1160 -11.24 37.15 129.57
CA GLY A 1160 -12.05 38.09 130.35
C GLY A 1160 -11.45 38.27 131.73
#